data_AF-A0A8H8J232-F1
#
_entry.id   AF-A0A8H8J232-F1
#
_cell.length_a   1.000
_cell.length_b   1.000
_cell.length_c   1.000
_cell.angle_alpha   90.00
_cell.angle_beta   90.00
_cell.angle_gamma   90.00
#
_symmetry.space_group_name_H-M   'P 1'
#
loop_
_entity.id
_entity.type
_entity.pdbx_description
1 polymer ?
#
loop_
_entity_poly.entity_id
_entity_poly.type
_entity_poly.pdbx_seq_one_letter_code
_entity_poly.pdbx_strand_id
1 'polypeptide(L)'
;MHTINRTRPLARRSTRLLSTQGKVVVGLRREDPARTWERRTPLTPDGVEELVEDFGAEVLVEECERRVYRNKEYEKAGARLVPANSNALEPADIILGIKEVPRSECISSNPNRTHLMFSHTAKGQPYNTPLLAQFLGDANKARLIDYELLTDGETGKRVVAFGWYAGAAGLVEGLITSAHADLQKGVASPFLYLPRPYTHPSLDDMRASLRRVGKHISSTGTSPALGPFVVAVTGNGNVAQGALAMLKELPVVYVKAKDLPNLVANQQTDLHKIYVVHLPPSEYIRGLNNEPYDREAYYKDPTKWKSVFADEVAPYASLLINGAGWKHSFPRLISNVDLPRVVAKAAQIGPGRFGAIADVSCDFEGGLEFVTHPTSICAPIYQHESGVQLMTIEILPAELPKDASKHFAGALEPYLKALVVQRGGKDVKEKYKERHQLALDALDRATIAEKGVLRPKHAWLMDRVEAYWVEQNQKGGVKEQVGGVKAGVESQAPDATVTPSEILASSSASKSAASSGHGKKTVLLLGSGMVARPAVDVFLGRKDVRLVVASNNPAEARALVRDHPNAEVVSLDVSDKGRVGELVGGADVVVSLLPATMHVPIAEECVKHRRHLVTASYISEGMKALHEQAVSADVLLLNEIGLDPGIDHCGAMEMRDRFEREGKKIVSFVSWCGGVPAPEDSNVPLGMKFSWTPKGLLSAALNPAQFKLADEIVQIPGEDLLKSYFPDVPLAKGFALEGLANRDSLSYAETYKFGSVDGMKSLFRGTLRYKGFSEMLYAFRQLGLLQNGPEDKIKFDSWNELVARAASKATSDVIAAKDAAAMVPQLAPGKAETVVPALQWIGAMPNGSSNAYGSGLPPVPRESVTPLDALTTLLAHKLRYEPHERDLVLLSHEIITAPVAAVPTPSPDPTIPGPVTTEVYTSTLAVYGSPTEGSAMSRTVGLPLAFAALRVLDGGVRARGVAGPFGEEVYRPVLRGLEEVGLGMKETRVVGGTGMAQGLLDGMRR
;
A
#
# COMPACT_ATOMS: atom_id res chain seq x y z
N MET A 1 40.76 18.40 -47.90
CA MET A 1 41.84 19.24 -47.34
C MET A 1 42.13 18.77 -45.93
N HIS A 2 43.39 18.38 -45.70
CA HIS A 2 44.10 18.04 -44.46
C HIS A 2 43.51 17.03 -43.47
N THR A 3 43.77 15.77 -43.79
CA THR A 3 44.02 14.64 -42.88
C THR A 3 45.20 14.93 -41.94
N ILE A 4 45.03 14.68 -40.63
CA ILE A 4 46.14 14.42 -39.70
C ILE A 4 45.88 13.07 -39.04
N ASN A 5 46.48 12.04 -39.63
CA ASN A 5 46.75 10.75 -39.01
C ASN A 5 47.84 10.95 -37.96
N ARG A 6 47.59 10.55 -36.71
CA ARG A 6 48.65 10.26 -35.73
C ARG A 6 48.57 8.80 -35.33
N THR A 7 49.26 7.96 -36.11
CA THR A 7 49.77 6.66 -35.66
C THR A 7 50.80 6.89 -34.55
N ARG A 8 50.66 6.18 -33.42
CA ARG A 8 51.71 6.04 -32.39
C ARG A 8 52.21 4.59 -32.35
N PRO A 9 53.50 4.38 -32.05
CA PRO A 9 54.23 3.19 -32.45
C PRO A 9 54.11 2.03 -31.46
N LEU A 10 54.27 0.82 -31.98
CA LEU A 10 54.51 -0.43 -31.24
C LEU A 10 55.78 -0.29 -30.39
N ALA A 11 55.64 -0.07 -29.09
CA ALA A 11 56.74 -0.14 -28.13
C ALA A 11 56.76 -1.53 -27.47
N ARG A 12 57.93 -2.19 -27.58
CA ARG A 12 58.27 -3.51 -27.04
C ARG A 12 57.84 -3.68 -25.58
N ARG A 13 57.12 -4.78 -25.29
CA ARG A 13 56.89 -5.31 -23.93
C ARG A 13 58.25 -5.63 -23.28
N SER A 14 58.67 -4.78 -22.35
CA SER A 14 59.64 -5.14 -21.31
C SER A 14 58.86 -5.77 -20.16
N THR A 15 59.11 -7.06 -19.91
CA THR A 15 58.64 -7.80 -18.75
C THR A 15 59.30 -7.24 -17.49
N ARG A 16 58.70 -6.19 -16.91
CA ARG A 16 58.90 -5.89 -15.50
C ARG A 16 58.02 -6.84 -14.69
N LEU A 17 58.67 -7.80 -14.04
CA LEU A 17 58.15 -8.50 -12.87
C LEU A 17 57.73 -7.44 -11.83
N LEU A 18 56.44 -7.12 -11.81
CA LEU A 18 55.82 -6.31 -10.77
C LEU A 18 55.43 -7.23 -9.62
N SER A 19 55.84 -6.80 -8.42
CA SER A 19 55.63 -7.46 -7.15
C SER A 19 54.18 -7.88 -6.92
N THR A 20 54.01 -9.04 -6.31
CA THR A 20 52.73 -9.64 -5.89
C THR A 20 52.06 -8.85 -4.75
N GLN A 21 51.52 -7.68 -5.06
CA GLN A 21 50.43 -7.06 -4.29
C GLN A 21 49.12 -7.39 -5.01
N GLY A 22 48.13 -7.92 -4.28
CA GLY A 22 46.85 -8.34 -4.84
C GLY A 22 46.15 -7.19 -5.60
N LYS A 23 45.58 -7.49 -6.76
CA LYS A 23 44.79 -6.52 -7.53
C LYS A 23 43.52 -6.17 -6.74
N VAL A 24 43.16 -4.89 -6.67
CA VAL A 24 41.89 -4.46 -6.08
C VAL A 24 40.75 -4.89 -7.00
N VAL A 25 39.71 -5.49 -6.43
CA VAL A 25 38.55 -6.00 -7.17
C VAL A 25 37.34 -5.11 -6.93
N VAL A 26 36.77 -4.55 -8.01
CA VAL A 26 35.55 -3.73 -7.99
C VAL A 26 34.39 -4.53 -8.57
N GLY A 27 33.34 -4.72 -7.79
CA GLY A 27 32.10 -5.40 -8.20
C GLY A 27 31.01 -4.40 -8.57
N LEU A 28 30.43 -4.55 -9.74
CA LEU A 28 29.23 -3.85 -10.19
C LEU A 28 28.03 -4.78 -10.10
N ARG A 29 27.10 -4.46 -9.20
CA ARG A 29 25.87 -5.23 -9.00
C ARG A 29 24.88 -5.01 -10.15
N ARG A 30 24.03 -6.02 -10.41
CA ARG A 30 22.85 -5.90 -11.26
C ARG A 30 21.78 -5.00 -10.66
N GLU A 31 20.98 -4.41 -11.52
CA GLU A 31 19.79 -3.65 -11.14
C GLU A 31 18.65 -4.60 -10.71
N ASP A 32 17.84 -4.19 -9.73
CA ASP A 32 16.85 -5.10 -9.11
C ASP A 32 15.71 -5.48 -10.06
N PRO A 33 15.39 -6.77 -10.21
CA PRO A 33 14.28 -7.22 -11.05
C PRO A 33 12.93 -6.60 -10.67
N ALA A 34 12.68 -6.39 -9.36
CA ALA A 34 11.47 -5.77 -8.83
C ALA A 34 11.32 -4.27 -9.16
N ARG A 35 12.42 -3.59 -9.54
CA ARG A 35 12.42 -2.17 -9.94
C ARG A 35 12.45 -2.08 -11.46
N THR A 36 11.31 -2.34 -12.09
CA THR A 36 11.19 -2.50 -13.56
C THR A 36 11.87 -1.39 -14.38
N TRP A 37 11.78 -0.14 -13.93
CA TRP A 37 12.32 1.02 -14.64
C TRP A 37 13.77 1.36 -14.26
N GLU A 38 14.34 0.74 -13.22
CA GLU A 38 15.73 0.99 -12.86
C GLU A 38 16.66 0.28 -13.85
N ARG A 39 17.35 1.10 -14.64
CA ARG A 39 18.31 0.69 -15.67
C ARG A 39 19.64 1.44 -15.54
N ARG A 40 19.74 2.33 -14.54
CA ARG A 40 20.92 3.14 -14.30
C ARG A 40 21.99 2.33 -13.60
N THR A 41 23.25 2.70 -13.85
CA THR A 41 24.44 2.06 -13.28
C THR A 41 25.33 3.12 -12.62
N PRO A 42 25.99 2.81 -11.48
CA PRO A 42 26.95 3.72 -10.85
C PRO A 42 28.30 3.79 -11.59
N LEU A 43 28.56 2.85 -12.50
CA LEU A 43 29.82 2.71 -13.23
C LEU A 43 29.52 2.43 -14.70
N THR A 44 30.06 3.25 -15.60
CA THR A 44 29.89 3.09 -17.06
C THR A 44 31.01 2.22 -17.66
N PRO A 45 30.84 1.69 -18.89
CA PRO A 45 31.93 0.99 -19.60
C PRO A 45 33.21 1.83 -19.70
N ASP A 46 33.12 3.13 -20.01
CA ASP A 46 34.29 4.03 -20.05
C ASP A 46 35.01 4.08 -18.68
N GLY A 47 34.26 4.12 -17.58
CA GLY A 47 34.84 4.09 -16.23
C GLY A 47 35.46 2.73 -15.86
N VAL A 48 34.94 1.63 -16.42
CA VAL A 48 35.56 0.31 -16.31
C VAL A 48 36.91 0.27 -17.03
N GLU A 49 36.94 0.72 -18.29
CA GLU A 49 38.16 0.76 -19.10
C GLU A 49 39.26 1.53 -18.36
N GLU A 50 38.93 2.70 -17.81
CA GLU A 50 39.88 3.49 -17.05
C GLU A 50 40.38 2.79 -15.76
N LEU A 51 39.50 2.14 -14.99
CA LEU A 51 39.91 1.40 -13.79
C LEU A 51 40.82 0.21 -14.12
N VAL A 52 40.56 -0.48 -15.24
CA VAL A 52 41.37 -1.62 -15.68
C VAL A 52 42.71 -1.16 -16.22
N GLU A 53 42.74 -0.18 -17.13
CA GLU A 53 43.95 0.26 -17.81
C GLU A 53 44.87 1.09 -16.92
N ASP A 54 44.35 2.10 -16.22
CA ASP A 54 45.17 3.06 -15.47
C ASP A 54 45.45 2.60 -14.04
N PHE A 55 44.50 1.89 -13.43
CA PHE A 55 44.60 1.46 -12.03
C PHE A 55 44.91 -0.03 -11.89
N GLY A 56 44.84 -0.83 -12.96
CA GLY A 56 45.12 -2.27 -12.90
C GLY A 56 44.14 -3.04 -12.00
N ALA A 57 42.97 -2.47 -11.75
CA ALA A 57 41.91 -3.10 -10.96
C ALA A 57 41.25 -4.22 -11.76
N GLU A 58 40.76 -5.25 -11.08
CA GLU A 58 39.85 -6.22 -11.68
C GLU A 58 38.41 -5.70 -11.50
N VAL A 59 37.62 -5.67 -12.56
CA VAL A 59 36.22 -5.26 -12.48
C VAL A 59 35.31 -6.47 -12.77
N LEU A 60 34.50 -6.83 -11.79
CA LEU A 60 33.47 -7.86 -11.91
C LEU A 60 32.13 -7.19 -12.19
N VAL A 61 31.42 -7.63 -13.22
CA VAL A 61 30.10 -7.08 -13.55
C VAL A 61 29.09 -8.21 -13.54
N GLU A 62 28.08 -8.10 -12.68
CA GLU A 62 26.94 -9.02 -12.74
C GLU A 62 26.16 -8.82 -14.04
N GLU A 63 25.90 -9.94 -14.71
CA GLU A 63 25.09 -9.99 -15.93
C GLU A 63 23.72 -9.36 -15.70
N CYS A 64 23.36 -8.40 -16.55
CA CYS A 64 22.05 -7.75 -16.52
C CYS A 64 21.61 -7.34 -17.92
N GLU A 65 20.59 -8.00 -18.45
CA GLU A 65 20.01 -7.69 -19.76
C GLU A 65 19.19 -6.39 -19.77
N ARG A 66 18.83 -5.86 -18.59
CA ARG A 66 18.00 -4.66 -18.45
C ARG A 66 18.80 -3.36 -18.41
N ARG A 67 20.04 -3.43 -17.93
CA ARG A 67 20.92 -2.28 -17.74
C ARG A 67 21.04 -1.47 -19.04
N VAL A 68 21.15 -0.15 -18.92
CA VAL A 68 21.21 0.72 -20.10
C VAL A 68 22.45 0.49 -20.99
N TYR A 69 23.54 -0.01 -20.39
CA TYR A 69 24.72 -0.49 -21.10
C TYR A 69 24.72 -2.01 -21.11
N ARG A 70 24.98 -2.61 -22.28
CA ARG A 70 24.93 -4.05 -22.48
C ARG A 70 26.15 -4.74 -21.88
N ASN A 71 25.99 -6.00 -21.50
CA ASN A 71 27.07 -6.85 -20.97
C ASN A 71 28.34 -6.84 -21.87
N LYS A 72 28.18 -6.93 -23.20
CA LYS A 72 29.28 -6.88 -24.17
C LYS A 72 30.09 -5.57 -24.15
N GLU A 73 29.47 -4.46 -23.76
CA GLU A 73 30.17 -3.17 -23.65
C GLU A 73 31.15 -3.20 -22.46
N TYR A 74 30.76 -3.84 -21.35
CA TYR A 74 31.64 -4.04 -20.20
C TYR A 74 32.77 -5.02 -20.47
N GLU A 75 32.50 -6.14 -21.16
CA GLU A 75 33.55 -7.09 -21.57
C GLU A 75 34.61 -6.41 -22.45
N LYS A 76 34.16 -5.60 -23.41
CA LYS A 76 35.06 -4.85 -24.29
C LYS A 76 35.92 -3.84 -23.51
N ALA A 77 35.35 -3.23 -22.47
CA ALA A 77 36.07 -2.34 -21.55
C ALA A 77 37.02 -3.09 -20.59
N GLY A 78 37.10 -4.43 -20.66
CA GLY A 78 38.02 -5.23 -19.85
C GLY A 78 37.45 -5.75 -18.53
N ALA A 79 36.14 -5.60 -18.28
CA ALA A 79 35.50 -6.27 -17.14
C ALA A 79 35.30 -7.76 -17.38
N ARG A 80 35.27 -8.52 -16.28
CA ARG A 80 34.86 -9.92 -16.25
C ARG A 80 33.39 -10.03 -15.88
N LEU A 81 32.57 -10.58 -16.76
CA LEU A 81 31.18 -10.87 -16.44
C LEU A 81 31.09 -12.02 -15.44
N VAL A 82 30.15 -11.92 -14.51
CA VAL A 82 29.85 -12.95 -13.52
C VAL A 82 28.34 -13.22 -13.50
N PRO A 83 27.91 -14.47 -13.26
CA PRO A 83 26.50 -14.82 -13.24
C PRO A 83 25.77 -14.05 -12.14
N ALA A 84 24.52 -13.75 -12.38
CA ALA A 84 23.71 -12.90 -11.51
C ALA A 84 23.16 -13.69 -10.29
N ASN A 85 24.01 -14.01 -9.30
CA ASN A 85 23.67 -14.76 -8.09
C ASN A 85 24.33 -14.21 -6.81
N SER A 86 23.88 -14.65 -5.64
CA SER A 86 24.24 -14.06 -4.33
C SER A 86 25.73 -14.08 -3.95
N ASN A 87 26.54 -14.89 -4.63
CA ASN A 87 27.97 -15.05 -4.31
C ASN A 87 28.89 -14.57 -5.45
N ALA A 88 28.32 -14.04 -6.54
CA ALA A 88 29.08 -13.69 -7.74
C ALA A 88 30.10 -12.57 -7.50
N LEU A 89 29.77 -11.64 -6.61
CA LEU A 89 30.62 -10.52 -6.21
C LEU A 89 31.37 -10.75 -4.90
N GLU A 90 31.43 -12.00 -4.38
CA GLU A 90 32.23 -12.28 -3.17
C GLU A 90 33.68 -11.76 -3.33
N PRO A 91 34.41 -12.03 -4.43
CA PRO A 91 35.80 -11.59 -4.55
C PRO A 91 36.00 -10.07 -4.57
N ALA A 92 34.93 -9.26 -4.65
CA ALA A 92 35.02 -7.81 -4.72
C ALA A 92 35.37 -7.17 -3.37
N ASP A 93 36.37 -6.28 -3.40
CA ASP A 93 36.74 -5.39 -2.29
C ASP A 93 35.79 -4.20 -2.17
N ILE A 94 35.26 -3.73 -3.31
CA ILE A 94 34.35 -2.60 -3.42
C ILE A 94 33.13 -3.06 -4.22
N ILE A 95 31.92 -2.93 -3.67
CA ILE A 95 30.66 -3.26 -4.36
C ILE A 95 29.87 -1.97 -4.61
N LEU A 96 29.48 -1.76 -5.86
CA LEU A 96 28.71 -0.61 -6.31
C LEU A 96 27.31 -1.05 -6.74
N GLY A 97 26.28 -0.34 -6.24
CA GLY A 97 24.91 -0.41 -6.77
C GLY A 97 24.28 0.98 -6.76
N ILE A 98 23.31 1.27 -7.64
CA ILE A 98 22.56 2.55 -7.55
C ILE A 98 21.68 2.55 -6.30
N LYS A 99 20.80 1.54 -6.16
CA LYS A 99 19.81 1.45 -5.09
C LYS A 99 20.18 0.40 -4.04
N GLU A 100 19.38 0.33 -2.98
CA GLU A 100 19.49 -0.62 -1.88
C GLU A 100 19.63 -2.06 -2.39
N VAL A 101 20.56 -2.80 -1.80
CA VAL A 101 20.76 -4.22 -2.10
C VAL A 101 19.71 -5.05 -1.33
N PRO A 102 18.96 -5.95 -1.99
CA PRO A 102 18.09 -6.90 -1.31
C PRO A 102 18.87 -7.68 -0.26
N ARG A 103 18.28 -7.85 0.92
CA ARG A 103 18.93 -8.50 2.07
C ARG A 103 19.52 -9.87 1.73
N SER A 104 18.84 -10.67 0.91
CA SER A 104 19.29 -12.01 0.48
C SER A 104 20.52 -12.00 -0.41
N GLU A 105 20.86 -10.86 -1.02
CA GLU A 105 22.00 -10.68 -1.92
C GLU A 105 23.10 -9.80 -1.30
N CYS A 106 22.92 -9.34 -0.06
CA CYS A 106 23.85 -8.43 0.61
C CYS A 106 25.05 -9.19 1.21
N ILE A 107 26.22 -9.05 0.59
CA ILE A 107 27.46 -9.73 1.03
C ILE A 107 28.24 -8.85 2.03
N SER A 108 27.83 -8.89 3.30
CA SER A 108 28.40 -8.03 4.35
C SER A 108 29.44 -8.69 5.26
N SER A 109 29.74 -9.98 5.09
CA SER A 109 30.57 -10.78 6.00
C SER A 109 32.10 -10.63 5.83
N ASN A 110 32.58 -9.56 5.19
CA ASN A 110 34.00 -9.26 5.02
C ASN A 110 34.29 -7.82 5.53
N PRO A 111 35.09 -7.64 6.59
CA PRO A 111 35.34 -6.32 7.17
C PRO A 111 36.17 -5.41 6.27
N ASN A 112 36.93 -6.01 5.36
CA ASN A 112 37.69 -5.30 4.35
C ASN A 112 36.84 -4.97 3.14
N ARG A 113 35.53 -5.23 3.08
CA ARG A 113 34.70 -4.85 1.92
C ARG A 113 34.03 -3.49 2.12
N THR A 114 33.88 -2.70 1.05
CA THR A 114 33.09 -1.47 1.06
C THR A 114 31.91 -1.57 0.10
N HIS A 115 30.70 -1.27 0.57
CA HIS A 115 29.50 -1.12 -0.24
C HIS A 115 29.16 0.36 -0.43
N LEU A 116 28.85 0.76 -1.66
CA LEU A 116 28.38 2.11 -2.00
C LEU A 116 27.02 2.02 -2.71
N MET A 117 25.99 2.65 -2.13
CA MET A 117 24.62 2.67 -2.67
C MET A 117 23.81 3.85 -2.09
N PHE A 118 22.68 4.18 -2.71
CA PHE A 118 21.61 4.92 -2.00
C PHE A 118 20.93 3.95 -1.05
N SER A 119 21.45 3.84 0.18
CA SER A 119 20.95 2.85 1.15
C SER A 119 19.63 3.30 1.79
N HIS A 120 19.38 4.61 1.82
CA HIS A 120 18.25 5.25 2.50
C HIS A 120 18.11 4.83 3.99
N THR A 121 19.18 4.30 4.58
CA THR A 121 19.22 3.90 5.99
C THR A 121 19.44 5.09 6.91
N ALA A 122 20.11 6.15 6.43
CA ALA A 122 20.43 7.34 7.21
C ALA A 122 19.20 8.11 7.71
N LYS A 123 18.02 7.90 7.08
CA LYS A 123 16.74 8.52 7.47
C LYS A 123 16.04 7.77 8.60
N GLY A 124 16.52 6.58 8.99
CA GLY A 124 15.94 5.78 10.07
C GLY A 124 14.56 5.19 9.75
N GLN A 125 14.21 5.07 8.47
CA GLN A 125 12.92 4.53 8.06
C GLN A 125 12.85 3.01 8.36
N PRO A 126 11.72 2.50 8.91
CA PRO A 126 11.61 1.10 9.32
C PRO A 126 11.98 0.09 8.22
N TYR A 127 11.53 0.33 6.98
CA TYR A 127 11.73 -0.61 5.87
C TYR A 127 13.21 -0.88 5.49
N ASN A 128 14.12 0.05 5.78
CA ASN A 128 15.57 -0.12 5.51
C ASN A 128 16.37 -0.60 6.71
N THR A 129 15.77 -0.64 7.90
CA THR A 129 16.42 -1.12 9.13
C THR A 129 16.99 -2.54 8.97
N PRO A 130 16.29 -3.49 8.29
CA PRO A 130 16.84 -4.83 8.04
C PRO A 130 18.11 -4.86 7.19
N LEU A 131 18.26 -3.92 6.23
CA LEU A 131 19.48 -3.79 5.43
C LEU A 131 20.62 -3.22 6.29
N LEU A 132 20.35 -2.15 7.05
CA LEU A 132 21.36 -1.56 7.95
C LEU A 132 21.91 -2.60 8.94
N ALA A 133 21.02 -3.42 9.51
CA ALA A 133 21.38 -4.49 10.43
C ALA A 133 22.35 -5.52 9.84
N GLN A 134 22.40 -5.71 8.52
CA GLN A 134 23.38 -6.61 7.88
C GLN A 134 24.82 -6.14 8.03
N PHE A 135 25.04 -4.83 8.22
CA PHE A 135 26.36 -4.22 8.36
C PHE A 135 26.80 -4.04 9.82
N LEU A 136 25.99 -4.52 10.78
CA LEU A 136 26.20 -4.30 12.21
C LEU A 136 26.29 -5.63 12.99
N GLY A 137 26.80 -5.56 14.22
CA GLY A 137 26.77 -6.66 15.20
C GLY A 137 28.00 -7.57 15.25
N ASP A 138 28.86 -7.56 14.22
CA ASP A 138 30.12 -8.31 14.19
C ASP A 138 31.26 -7.44 13.62
N ALA A 139 32.46 -7.48 14.22
CA ALA A 139 33.64 -6.79 13.71
C ALA A 139 34.00 -7.18 12.27
N ASN A 140 33.57 -8.36 11.81
CA ASN A 140 33.75 -8.85 10.43
C ASN A 140 32.79 -8.22 9.42
N LYS A 141 31.97 -7.24 9.79
CA LYS A 141 31.04 -6.60 8.85
C LYS A 141 31.70 -5.55 7.96
N ALA A 142 31.29 -5.57 6.69
CA ALA A 142 31.68 -4.63 5.65
C ALA A 142 31.35 -3.17 6.01
N ARG A 143 32.03 -2.24 5.35
CA ARG A 143 31.75 -0.80 5.41
C ARG A 143 30.57 -0.44 4.49
N LEU A 144 29.62 0.34 5.00
CA LEU A 144 28.49 0.89 4.24
C LEU A 144 28.65 2.40 4.06
N ILE A 145 28.73 2.84 2.81
CA ILE A 145 28.76 4.25 2.41
C ILE A 145 27.46 4.57 1.67
N ASP A 146 26.79 5.64 2.10
CA ASP A 146 25.57 6.13 1.46
C ASP A 146 25.85 7.34 0.56
N TYR A 147 25.51 7.22 -0.72
CA TYR A 147 25.63 8.32 -1.68
C TYR A 147 24.87 9.58 -1.26
N GLU A 148 23.79 9.45 -0.49
CA GLU A 148 23.00 10.58 -0.01
C GLU A 148 23.80 11.51 0.92
N LEU A 149 24.78 10.95 1.63
CA LEU A 149 25.67 11.64 2.57
C LEU A 149 27.01 12.04 1.96
N LEU A 150 27.29 11.62 0.72
CA LEU A 150 28.51 11.98 0.01
C LEU A 150 28.45 13.44 -0.41
N THR A 151 29.20 14.27 0.31
CA THR A 151 29.25 15.72 0.15
C THR A 151 30.67 16.19 -0.11
N ASP A 152 30.79 17.12 -1.06
CA ASP A 152 32.04 17.78 -1.39
C ASP A 152 32.54 18.59 -0.18
N GLY A 153 33.84 18.44 0.14
CA GLY A 153 34.42 18.99 1.37
C GLY A 153 34.53 20.51 1.39
N GLU A 154 34.58 21.15 0.22
CA GLU A 154 34.74 22.60 0.09
C GLU A 154 33.37 23.30 0.05
N THR A 155 32.43 22.74 -0.72
CA THR A 155 31.13 23.37 -0.98
C THR A 155 30.01 22.85 -0.09
N GLY A 156 30.19 21.71 0.58
CA GLY A 156 29.15 21.03 1.37
C GLY A 156 28.00 20.46 0.54
N LYS A 157 28.07 20.54 -0.79
CA LYS A 157 27.01 20.06 -1.69
C LYS A 157 27.11 18.57 -1.90
N ARG A 158 25.96 17.91 -2.09
CA ARG A 158 25.90 16.48 -2.45
C ARG A 158 26.62 16.26 -3.78
N VAL A 159 27.51 15.26 -3.82
CA VAL A 159 28.35 14.93 -4.97
C VAL A 159 27.51 14.37 -6.12
N VAL A 160 26.66 13.39 -5.81
CA VAL A 160 25.79 12.73 -6.79
C VAL A 160 24.34 13.12 -6.55
N ALA A 161 23.72 13.78 -7.53
CA ALA A 161 22.33 14.20 -7.46
C ALA A 161 21.65 14.12 -8.83
N PHE A 162 20.49 13.46 -8.88
CA PHE A 162 19.73 13.30 -10.13
C PHE A 162 18.74 14.43 -10.44
N GLY A 163 18.69 15.47 -9.60
CA GLY A 163 17.65 16.50 -9.67
C GLY A 163 17.53 17.17 -11.05
N TRP A 164 18.65 17.37 -11.76
CA TRP A 164 18.62 17.97 -13.10
C TRP A 164 17.87 17.09 -14.10
N TYR A 165 18.15 15.79 -14.08
CA TYR A 165 17.47 14.82 -14.94
C TYR A 165 16.00 14.63 -14.55
N ALA A 166 15.68 14.69 -13.26
CA ALA A 166 14.30 14.69 -12.79
C ALA A 166 13.53 15.90 -13.35
N GLY A 167 14.13 17.09 -13.34
CA GLY A 167 13.52 18.28 -13.95
C GLY A 167 13.39 18.19 -15.47
N ALA A 168 14.40 17.63 -16.15
CA ALA A 168 14.37 17.47 -17.60
C ALA A 168 13.27 16.50 -18.07
N ALA A 169 13.18 15.31 -17.46
CA ALA A 169 12.12 14.35 -17.74
C ALA A 169 10.75 14.88 -17.24
N GLY A 170 10.72 15.48 -16.05
CA GLY A 170 9.51 16.00 -15.42
C GLY A 170 8.86 17.15 -16.20
N LEU A 171 9.64 17.99 -16.89
CA LEU A 171 9.08 18.97 -17.83
C LEU A 171 8.33 18.26 -18.97
N VAL A 172 8.96 17.28 -19.62
CA VAL A 172 8.40 16.60 -20.78
C VAL A 172 7.12 15.85 -20.39
N GLU A 173 7.15 15.13 -19.26
CA GLU A 173 5.95 14.54 -18.66
C GLU A 173 4.88 15.59 -18.35
N GLY A 174 5.25 16.76 -17.81
CA GLY A 174 4.33 17.86 -17.56
C GLY A 174 3.69 18.42 -18.83
N LEU A 175 4.44 18.56 -19.92
CA LEU A 175 3.91 19.01 -21.21
C LEU A 175 2.91 17.98 -21.77
N ILE A 176 3.20 16.69 -21.66
CA ILE A 176 2.28 15.61 -22.04
C ILE A 176 1.03 15.62 -21.14
N THR A 177 1.21 15.80 -19.84
CA THR A 177 0.11 15.95 -18.87
C THR A 177 -0.81 17.11 -19.24
N SER A 178 -0.23 18.24 -19.67
CA SER A 178 -1.00 19.40 -20.15
C SER A 178 -1.76 19.10 -21.44
N ALA A 179 -1.18 18.33 -22.37
CA ALA A 179 -1.89 17.89 -23.57
C ALA A 179 -3.10 16.99 -23.26
N HIS A 180 -2.99 16.11 -22.24
CA HIS A 180 -4.14 15.33 -21.78
C HIS A 180 -5.22 16.22 -21.16
N ALA A 181 -4.83 17.23 -20.37
CA ALA A 181 -5.77 18.21 -19.82
C ALA A 181 -6.48 19.03 -20.92
N ASP A 182 -5.77 19.39 -21.99
CA ASP A 182 -6.31 20.11 -23.13
C ASP A 182 -7.27 19.23 -23.95
N LEU A 183 -6.95 17.94 -24.12
CA LEU A 183 -7.83 16.98 -24.80
C LEU A 183 -9.17 16.80 -24.10
N GLN A 184 -9.19 16.80 -22.77
CA GLN A 184 -10.45 16.76 -22.01
C GLN A 184 -11.36 17.96 -22.29
N LYS A 185 -10.79 19.06 -22.77
CA LYS A 185 -11.50 20.28 -23.19
C LYS A 185 -11.82 20.28 -24.69
N GLY A 186 -11.56 19.18 -25.39
CA GLY A 186 -11.76 19.05 -26.83
C GLY A 186 -10.68 19.72 -27.69
N VAL A 187 -9.51 20.03 -27.13
CA VAL A 187 -8.44 20.74 -27.83
C VAL A 187 -7.23 19.83 -28.04
N ALA A 188 -6.81 19.67 -29.31
CA ALA A 188 -5.59 18.97 -29.65
C ALA A 188 -4.37 19.90 -29.51
N SER A 189 -3.59 19.71 -28.46
CA SER A 189 -2.39 20.50 -28.18
C SER A 189 -1.18 20.00 -28.98
N PRO A 190 -0.26 20.89 -29.45
CA PRO A 190 1.01 20.51 -30.05
C PRO A 190 1.84 19.49 -29.25
N PHE A 191 1.68 19.47 -27.92
CA PHE A 191 2.41 18.56 -27.04
C PHE A 191 1.93 17.10 -27.13
N LEU A 192 0.79 16.80 -27.79
CA LEU A 192 0.35 15.43 -28.06
C LEU A 192 1.34 14.63 -28.91
N TYR A 193 2.14 15.30 -29.72
CA TYR A 193 3.14 14.68 -30.58
C TYR A 193 4.47 14.43 -29.88
N LEU A 194 4.56 14.71 -28.58
CA LEU A 194 5.77 14.55 -27.79
C LEU A 194 5.85 13.11 -27.25
N PRO A 195 6.86 12.30 -27.63
CA PRO A 195 7.06 11.00 -27.03
C PRO A 195 7.41 11.14 -25.54
N ARG A 196 7.05 10.13 -24.74
CA ARG A 196 7.37 10.11 -23.31
C ARG A 196 8.88 9.96 -23.08
N PRO A 197 9.45 10.50 -21.99
CA PRO A 197 10.89 10.50 -21.76
C PRO A 197 11.54 9.11 -21.88
N TYR A 198 10.93 8.07 -21.34
CA TYR A 198 11.50 6.70 -21.37
C TYR A 198 11.64 6.10 -22.78
N THR A 199 10.96 6.67 -23.78
CA THR A 199 11.03 6.24 -25.18
C THR A 199 12.27 6.78 -25.89
N HIS A 200 12.91 7.80 -25.34
CA HIS A 200 14.12 8.40 -25.90
C HIS A 200 15.37 7.61 -25.48
N PRO A 201 16.26 7.26 -26.43
CA PRO A 201 17.51 6.57 -26.12
C PRO A 201 18.56 7.47 -25.47
N SER A 202 18.40 8.80 -25.58
CA SER A 202 19.28 9.80 -24.96
C SER A 202 18.57 11.15 -24.76
N LEU A 203 19.17 11.99 -23.91
CA LEU A 203 18.77 13.38 -23.71
C LEU A 203 18.76 14.18 -25.01
N ASP A 204 19.72 13.96 -25.91
CA ASP A 204 19.80 14.67 -27.19
C ASP A 204 18.63 14.35 -28.12
N ASP A 205 18.15 13.10 -28.11
CA ASP A 205 16.96 12.69 -28.86
C ASP A 205 15.68 13.29 -28.28
N MET A 206 15.57 13.35 -26.94
CA MET A 206 14.47 14.04 -26.27
C MET A 206 14.45 15.54 -26.60
N ARG A 207 15.62 16.20 -26.60
CA ARG A 207 15.76 17.61 -27.06
C ARG A 207 15.36 17.76 -28.52
N ALA A 208 15.76 16.83 -29.39
CA ALA A 208 15.35 16.87 -30.80
C ALA A 208 13.83 16.78 -30.97
N SER A 209 13.16 16.00 -30.13
CA SER A 209 11.69 15.88 -30.12
C SER A 209 11.02 17.17 -29.68
N LEU A 210 11.53 17.83 -28.63
CA LEU A 210 11.08 19.16 -28.23
C LEU A 210 11.30 20.21 -29.33
N ARG A 211 12.45 20.20 -30.01
CA ARG A 211 12.69 21.11 -31.16
C ARG A 211 11.69 20.90 -32.29
N ARG A 212 11.25 19.65 -32.54
CA ARG A 212 10.20 19.38 -33.56
C ARG A 212 8.86 19.98 -33.14
N VAL A 213 8.45 19.78 -31.89
CA VAL A 213 7.24 20.40 -31.33
C VAL A 213 7.36 21.94 -31.32
N GLY A 214 8.52 22.48 -30.98
CA GLY A 214 8.79 23.91 -30.98
C GLY A 214 8.71 24.54 -32.38
N LYS A 215 9.19 23.84 -33.41
CA LYS A 215 8.98 24.25 -34.82
C LYS A 215 7.50 24.23 -35.20
N HIS A 216 6.76 23.22 -34.77
CA HIS A 216 5.32 23.14 -35.00
C HIS A 216 4.60 24.34 -34.37
N ILE A 217 4.84 24.62 -33.08
CA ILE A 217 4.29 25.80 -32.38
C ILE A 217 4.68 27.11 -33.08
N SER A 218 5.93 27.24 -33.52
CA SER A 218 6.38 28.45 -34.23
C SER A 218 5.67 28.65 -35.57
N SER A 219 5.16 27.58 -36.19
CA SER A 219 4.49 27.61 -37.49
C SER A 219 2.97 27.71 -37.42
N THR A 220 2.34 27.08 -36.43
CA THR A 220 0.86 26.96 -36.34
C THR A 220 0.29 27.57 -35.07
N GLY A 221 1.12 27.99 -34.12
CA GLY A 221 0.69 28.49 -32.83
C GLY A 221 0.19 27.40 -31.88
N THR A 222 -0.11 27.84 -30.66
CA THR A 222 -0.93 27.11 -29.68
C THR A 222 -2.41 27.43 -29.90
N SER A 223 -3.32 26.72 -29.22
CA SER A 223 -4.77 26.86 -29.44
C SER A 223 -5.31 28.23 -29.01
N PRO A 224 -5.97 29.00 -29.90
CA PRO A 224 -6.63 30.25 -29.55
C PRO A 224 -7.73 30.07 -28.49
N ALA A 225 -8.39 28.90 -28.46
CA ALA A 225 -9.44 28.60 -27.51
C ALA A 225 -8.95 28.54 -26.05
N LEU A 226 -7.66 28.26 -25.83
CA LEU A 226 -7.06 28.13 -24.50
C LEU A 226 -6.25 29.36 -24.06
N GLY A 227 -6.02 30.30 -24.99
CA GLY A 227 -5.18 31.48 -24.78
C GLY A 227 -3.68 31.14 -24.69
N PRO A 228 -2.83 32.08 -24.25
CA PRO A 228 -1.38 31.90 -24.24
C PRO A 228 -0.93 30.81 -23.27
N PHE A 229 -0.07 29.89 -23.71
CA PHE A 229 0.39 28.79 -22.86
C PHE A 229 1.49 29.27 -21.90
N VAL A 230 1.24 29.14 -20.59
CA VAL A 230 2.14 29.65 -19.53
C VAL A 230 2.68 28.48 -18.70
N VAL A 231 4.00 28.33 -18.64
CA VAL A 231 4.69 27.34 -17.79
C VAL A 231 5.28 28.04 -16.58
N ALA A 232 4.77 27.70 -15.39
CA ALA A 232 5.33 28.14 -14.13
C ALA A 232 6.33 27.10 -13.60
N VAL A 233 7.57 27.50 -13.35
CA VAL A 233 8.62 26.60 -12.83
C VAL A 233 9.07 27.10 -11.47
N THR A 234 8.83 26.34 -10.40
CA THR A 234 9.20 26.74 -9.04
C THR A 234 10.58 26.22 -8.63
N GLY A 235 11.22 26.96 -7.73
CA GLY A 235 12.52 26.61 -7.14
C GLY A 235 13.70 27.17 -7.94
N ASN A 236 14.89 27.08 -7.35
CA ASN A 236 16.15 27.52 -7.98
C ASN A 236 17.21 26.40 -8.02
N GLY A 237 16.82 25.18 -7.67
CA GLY A 237 17.71 24.01 -7.61
C GLY A 237 17.84 23.28 -8.94
N ASN A 238 18.52 22.12 -8.90
CA ASN A 238 18.81 21.32 -10.09
C ASN A 238 17.55 20.94 -10.89
N VAL A 239 16.43 20.64 -10.21
CA VAL A 239 15.14 20.34 -10.86
C VAL A 239 14.67 21.49 -11.74
N ALA A 240 14.56 22.69 -11.18
CA ALA A 240 14.18 23.87 -11.94
C ALA A 240 15.15 24.12 -13.12
N GLN A 241 16.45 24.00 -12.90
CA GLN A 241 17.46 24.19 -13.96
C GLN A 241 17.34 23.14 -15.08
N GLY A 242 16.98 21.90 -14.75
CA GLY A 242 16.69 20.84 -15.72
C GLY A 242 15.49 21.17 -16.60
N ALA A 243 14.37 21.54 -15.98
CA ALA A 243 13.16 21.95 -16.69
C ALA A 243 13.43 23.19 -17.58
N LEU A 244 14.06 24.23 -17.03
CA LEU A 244 14.40 25.45 -17.77
C LEU A 244 15.35 25.18 -18.95
N ALA A 245 16.29 24.25 -18.81
CA ALA A 245 17.18 23.87 -19.89
C ALA A 245 16.44 23.20 -21.05
N MET A 246 15.46 22.33 -20.75
CA MET A 246 14.64 21.68 -21.77
C MET A 246 13.64 22.64 -22.43
N LEU A 247 13.10 23.61 -21.67
CA LEU A 247 12.21 24.66 -22.19
C LEU A 247 12.89 25.52 -23.28
N LYS A 248 14.22 25.69 -23.25
CA LYS A 248 14.96 26.44 -24.29
C LYS A 248 14.87 25.83 -25.69
N GLU A 249 14.47 24.56 -25.80
CA GLU A 249 14.27 23.89 -27.09
C GLU A 249 12.92 24.27 -27.75
N LEU A 250 12.04 24.97 -27.03
CA LEU A 250 10.76 25.51 -27.49
C LEU A 250 10.86 27.03 -27.79
N PRO A 251 9.93 27.63 -28.55
CA PRO A 251 9.92 29.08 -28.82
C PRO A 251 9.48 29.88 -27.59
N VAL A 252 10.32 29.94 -26.56
CA VAL A 252 9.96 30.52 -25.25
C VAL A 252 10.18 32.02 -25.13
N VAL A 253 9.34 32.67 -24.32
CA VAL A 253 9.50 34.05 -23.84
C VAL A 253 9.44 34.04 -22.31
N TYR A 254 10.46 34.59 -21.66
CA TYR A 254 10.50 34.67 -20.20
C TYR A 254 9.77 35.93 -19.71
N VAL A 255 8.89 35.76 -18.72
CA VAL A 255 8.07 36.84 -18.13
C VAL A 255 8.20 36.84 -16.61
N LYS A 256 7.87 37.97 -15.97
CA LYS A 256 7.83 38.06 -14.49
C LYS A 256 6.42 37.73 -13.99
N ALA A 257 6.32 37.27 -12.73
CA ALA A 257 5.04 36.92 -12.11
C ALA A 257 4.01 38.07 -12.19
N LYS A 258 4.46 39.31 -11.93
CA LYS A 258 3.62 40.52 -11.99
C LYS A 258 3.02 40.82 -13.36
N ASP A 259 3.61 40.29 -14.45
CA ASP A 259 3.17 40.58 -15.82
C ASP A 259 2.10 39.58 -16.29
N LEU A 260 1.89 38.48 -15.55
CA LEU A 260 0.97 37.40 -15.92
C LEU A 260 -0.48 37.86 -16.12
N PRO A 261 -1.09 38.72 -15.27
CA PRO A 261 -2.47 39.15 -15.48
C PRO A 261 -2.67 39.89 -16.81
N ASN A 262 -1.74 40.78 -17.15
CA ASN A 262 -1.79 41.54 -18.41
C ASN A 262 -1.53 40.64 -19.62
N LEU A 263 -0.59 39.68 -19.48
CA LEU A 263 -0.25 38.74 -20.54
C LEU A 263 -1.45 37.89 -20.97
N VAL A 264 -2.17 37.31 -20.00
CA VAL A 264 -3.29 36.41 -20.31
C VAL A 264 -4.57 37.16 -20.72
N ALA A 265 -4.74 38.40 -20.25
CA ALA A 265 -5.88 39.24 -20.62
C ALA A 265 -5.74 39.86 -22.02
N ASN A 266 -4.51 40.01 -22.52
CA ASN A 266 -4.25 40.59 -23.83
C ASN A 266 -4.57 39.60 -24.96
N GLN A 267 -5.63 39.91 -25.72
CA GLN A 267 -6.05 39.12 -26.89
C GLN A 267 -5.04 39.13 -28.05
N GLN A 268 -4.07 40.07 -28.06
CA GLN A 268 -3.01 40.15 -29.06
C GLN A 268 -1.73 39.40 -28.66
N THR A 269 -1.72 38.71 -27.52
CA THR A 269 -0.57 37.92 -27.09
C THR A 269 -0.24 36.84 -28.13
N ASP A 270 1.02 36.79 -28.56
CA ASP A 270 1.47 35.87 -29.61
C ASP A 270 1.38 34.41 -29.14
N LEU A 271 0.54 33.62 -29.83
CA LEU A 271 0.31 32.22 -29.56
C LEU A 271 1.36 31.29 -30.18
N HIS A 272 2.30 31.81 -30.98
CA HIS A 272 3.46 31.08 -31.52
C HIS A 272 4.62 31.00 -30.51
N LYS A 273 4.37 31.45 -29.27
CA LYS A 273 5.34 31.44 -28.16
C LYS A 273 4.80 30.67 -26.98
N ILE A 274 5.73 30.16 -26.18
CA ILE A 274 5.47 29.58 -24.86
C ILE A 274 6.00 30.54 -23.80
N TYR A 275 5.16 30.95 -22.86
CA TYR A 275 5.55 31.90 -21.83
C TYR A 275 6.05 31.16 -20.61
N VAL A 276 7.22 31.52 -20.12
CA VAL A 276 7.87 30.87 -18.97
C VAL A 276 8.02 31.86 -17.84
N VAL A 277 7.49 31.51 -16.67
CA VAL A 277 7.72 32.25 -15.43
C VAL A 277 8.56 31.38 -14.49
N HIS A 278 9.80 31.80 -14.24
CA HIS A 278 10.70 31.14 -13.30
C HIS A 278 10.52 31.77 -11.91
N LEU A 279 10.25 30.93 -10.92
CA LEU A 279 9.82 31.34 -9.58
C LEU A 279 10.78 30.76 -8.52
N PRO A 280 11.93 31.41 -8.27
CA PRO A 280 12.65 31.18 -7.03
C PRO A 280 11.78 31.61 -5.83
N PRO A 281 12.07 31.14 -4.59
CA PRO A 281 11.28 31.50 -3.40
C PRO A 281 11.06 33.01 -3.22
N SER A 282 12.01 33.84 -3.65
CA SER A 282 11.89 35.31 -3.58
C SER A 282 10.73 35.91 -4.38
N GLU A 283 10.18 35.19 -5.36
CA GLU A 283 9.06 35.67 -6.19
C GLU A 283 7.69 35.40 -5.54
N TYR A 284 7.58 34.42 -4.64
CA TYR A 284 6.28 33.97 -4.11
C TYR A 284 6.25 33.74 -2.60
N ILE A 285 7.37 33.88 -1.88
CA ILE A 285 7.41 33.88 -0.41
C ILE A 285 7.56 35.33 0.06
N ARG A 286 6.75 35.72 1.04
CA ARG A 286 6.81 37.04 1.69
C ARG A 286 6.66 36.90 3.18
N GLY A 287 7.13 37.89 3.93
CA GLY A 287 6.84 37.95 5.36
C GLY A 287 5.33 38.08 5.60
N LEU A 288 4.85 37.74 6.80
CA LEU A 288 3.42 37.82 7.11
C LEU A 288 2.86 39.23 6.88
N ASN A 289 3.67 40.28 7.08
CA ASN A 289 3.32 41.68 6.82
C ASN A 289 3.72 42.15 5.41
N ASN A 290 3.98 41.21 4.49
CA ASN A 290 4.46 41.43 3.13
C ASN A 290 5.90 41.99 3.03
N GLU A 291 6.76 41.72 4.02
CA GLU A 291 8.18 42.05 3.89
C GLU A 291 8.84 41.28 2.72
N PRO A 292 9.85 41.87 2.04
CA PRO A 292 10.61 41.17 1.01
C PRO A 292 11.28 39.90 1.51
N TYR A 293 11.37 38.88 0.65
CA TYR A 293 12.02 37.62 0.97
C TYR A 293 13.49 37.81 1.37
N ASP A 294 13.84 37.33 2.56
CA ASP A 294 15.22 37.17 3.01
C ASP A 294 15.49 35.68 3.28
N ARG A 295 16.54 35.15 2.64
CA ARG A 295 16.82 33.71 2.69
C ARG A 295 17.25 33.25 4.08
N GLU A 296 18.09 34.00 4.77
CA GLU A 296 18.61 33.57 6.08
C GLU A 296 17.50 33.61 7.13
N ALA A 297 16.71 34.69 7.15
CA ALA A 297 15.57 34.83 8.03
C ALA A 297 14.48 33.80 7.72
N TYR A 298 14.22 33.49 6.45
CA TYR A 298 13.28 32.44 6.04
C TYR A 298 13.68 31.06 6.55
N TYR A 299 14.94 30.66 6.38
CA TYR A 299 15.39 29.34 6.84
C TYR A 299 15.52 29.25 8.36
N LYS A 300 15.76 30.39 9.04
CA LYS A 300 15.85 30.46 10.50
C LYS A 300 14.49 30.33 11.18
N ASP A 301 13.46 31.00 10.66
CA ASP A 301 12.10 30.99 11.21
C ASP A 301 11.05 31.06 10.09
N PRO A 302 10.74 29.92 9.43
CA PRO A 302 9.84 29.91 8.28
C PRO A 302 8.38 30.26 8.63
N THR A 303 8.00 30.21 9.91
CA THR A 303 6.63 30.48 10.38
C THR A 303 6.21 31.95 10.21
N LYS A 304 7.18 32.86 10.08
CA LYS A 304 6.96 34.28 9.80
C LYS A 304 6.75 34.60 8.33
N TRP A 305 6.61 33.58 7.49
CA TRP A 305 6.53 33.73 6.05
C TRP A 305 5.28 33.03 5.51
N LYS A 306 4.73 33.57 4.44
CA LYS A 306 3.58 33.02 3.71
C LYS A 306 3.91 32.89 2.23
N SER A 307 3.26 31.93 1.57
CA SER A 307 3.26 31.80 0.12
C SER A 307 2.13 32.65 -0.47
N VAL A 308 2.43 33.43 -1.50
CA VAL A 308 1.43 34.14 -2.33
C VAL A 308 1.24 33.48 -3.69
N PHE A 309 1.83 32.31 -3.90
CA PHE A 309 1.82 31.60 -5.19
C PHE A 309 0.40 31.28 -5.68
N ALA A 310 -0.46 30.79 -4.77
CA ALA A 310 -1.85 30.47 -5.06
C ALA A 310 -2.65 31.68 -5.56
N ASP A 311 -2.28 32.89 -5.15
CA ASP A 311 -3.01 34.11 -5.47
C ASP A 311 -2.52 34.80 -6.73
N GLU A 312 -1.20 34.89 -6.87
CA GLU A 312 -0.54 35.78 -7.84
C GLU A 312 0.02 35.05 -9.05
N VAL A 313 0.19 33.73 -8.98
CA VAL A 313 0.80 32.95 -10.07
C VAL A 313 -0.12 31.84 -10.55
N ALA A 314 -0.53 30.94 -9.65
CA ALA A 314 -1.22 29.71 -10.00
C ALA A 314 -2.44 29.92 -10.93
N PRO A 315 -3.32 30.91 -10.70
CA PRO A 315 -4.50 31.12 -11.54
C PRO A 315 -4.19 31.50 -12.99
N TYR A 316 -2.97 31.99 -13.27
CA TYR A 316 -2.54 32.47 -14.59
C TYR A 316 -1.71 31.45 -15.37
N ALA A 317 -1.12 30.45 -14.69
CA ALA A 317 -0.33 29.39 -15.31
C ALA A 317 -1.22 28.41 -16.09
N SER A 318 -0.71 27.78 -17.15
CA SER A 318 -1.32 26.61 -17.80
C SER A 318 -0.83 25.30 -17.18
N LEU A 319 0.48 25.24 -16.96
CA LEU A 319 1.21 24.10 -16.42
C LEU A 319 2.13 24.56 -15.29
N LEU A 320 2.07 23.88 -14.15
CA LEU A 320 3.02 24.04 -13.05
C LEU A 320 4.05 22.91 -13.09
N ILE A 321 5.34 23.24 -13.17
CA ILE A 321 6.45 22.34 -12.88
C ILE A 321 6.95 22.66 -11.46
N ASN A 322 6.54 21.85 -10.48
CA ASN A 322 6.96 22.07 -9.09
C ASN A 322 8.30 21.39 -8.82
N GLY A 323 9.35 22.20 -8.61
CA GLY A 323 10.71 21.74 -8.30
C GLY A 323 11.27 22.35 -7.01
N ALA A 324 10.42 23.01 -6.22
CA ALA A 324 10.80 23.60 -4.94
C ALA A 324 10.87 22.51 -3.86
N GLY A 325 12.01 22.37 -3.19
CA GLY A 325 12.14 21.49 -2.04
C GLY A 325 11.38 22.06 -0.84
N TRP A 326 10.69 21.20 -0.09
CA TRP A 326 9.83 21.60 1.01
C TRP A 326 10.18 20.86 2.32
N LYS A 327 9.77 21.43 3.46
CA LYS A 327 9.84 20.82 4.80
C LYS A 327 8.59 21.21 5.57
N HIS A 328 8.16 20.40 6.54
CA HIS A 328 6.95 20.67 7.34
C HIS A 328 6.86 22.06 7.96
N SER A 329 7.99 22.66 8.34
CA SER A 329 8.01 24.01 8.90
C SER A 329 7.78 25.12 7.86
N PHE A 330 7.96 24.83 6.56
CA PHE A 330 7.90 25.81 5.48
C PHE A 330 6.44 26.01 5.03
N PRO A 331 6.04 27.25 4.65
CA PRO A 331 4.72 27.50 4.09
C PRO A 331 4.49 26.64 2.84
N ARG A 332 3.27 26.12 2.70
CA ARG A 332 2.86 25.35 1.53
C ARG A 332 2.80 26.26 0.31
N LEU A 333 3.08 25.70 -0.86
CA LEU A 333 2.92 26.38 -2.15
C LEU A 333 1.44 26.55 -2.47
N ILE A 334 0.65 25.48 -2.33
CA ILE A 334 -0.81 25.47 -2.44
C ILE A 334 -1.37 24.46 -1.41
N SER A 335 -2.27 24.92 -0.53
CA SER A 335 -3.00 24.06 0.41
C SER A 335 -4.26 23.45 -0.20
N ASN A 336 -4.89 22.49 0.51
CA ASN A 336 -6.20 21.95 0.15
C ASN A 336 -7.30 23.02 0.16
N VAL A 337 -7.14 24.07 0.99
CA VAL A 337 -8.05 25.23 1.02
C VAL A 337 -7.81 26.15 -0.18
N ASP A 338 -6.56 26.29 -0.62
CA ASP A 338 -6.20 27.15 -1.76
C ASP A 338 -6.63 26.54 -3.10
N LEU A 339 -6.49 25.23 -3.29
CA LEU A 339 -6.67 24.61 -4.62
C LEU A 339 -8.05 24.88 -5.26
N PRO A 340 -9.20 24.71 -4.57
CA PRO A 340 -10.50 25.03 -5.15
C PRO A 340 -10.62 26.50 -5.56
N ARG A 341 -10.05 27.40 -4.75
CA ARG A 341 -10.02 28.85 -5.00
C ARG A 341 -9.16 29.20 -6.21
N VAL A 342 -7.99 28.57 -6.35
CA VAL A 342 -7.11 28.69 -7.51
C VAL A 342 -7.84 28.24 -8.78
N VAL A 343 -8.46 27.06 -8.75
CA VAL A 343 -9.17 26.49 -9.92
C VAL A 343 -10.35 27.36 -10.32
N ALA A 344 -11.14 27.86 -9.36
CA ALA A 344 -12.25 28.77 -9.64
C ALA A 344 -11.77 30.07 -10.28
N LYS A 345 -10.71 30.68 -9.76
CA LYS A 345 -10.12 31.91 -10.32
C LYS A 345 -9.49 31.65 -11.71
N ALA A 346 -8.82 30.52 -11.89
CA ALA A 346 -8.26 30.10 -13.17
C ALA A 346 -9.34 29.95 -14.24
N ALA A 347 -10.46 29.30 -13.91
CA ALA A 347 -11.60 29.14 -14.82
C ALA A 347 -12.23 30.48 -15.23
N GLN A 348 -12.28 31.46 -14.34
CA GLN A 348 -12.74 32.82 -14.66
C GLN A 348 -11.79 33.57 -15.60
N ILE A 349 -10.47 33.32 -15.48
CA ILE A 349 -9.45 33.95 -16.33
C ILE A 349 -9.48 33.34 -17.74
N GLY A 350 -9.60 32.01 -17.85
CA GLY A 350 -9.75 31.36 -19.14
C GLY A 350 -9.62 29.84 -19.10
N PRO A 351 -10.17 29.14 -20.11
CA PRO A 351 -10.27 27.67 -20.12
C PRO A 351 -8.91 26.95 -20.18
N GLY A 352 -7.84 27.61 -20.64
CA GLY A 352 -6.48 27.05 -20.67
C GLY A 352 -5.66 27.23 -19.39
N ARG A 353 -6.26 27.71 -18.30
CA ARG A 353 -5.57 27.97 -17.04
C ARG A 353 -5.61 26.78 -16.10
N PHE A 354 -4.52 26.62 -15.37
CA PHE A 354 -4.25 25.69 -14.27
C PHE A 354 -4.76 24.27 -14.48
N GLY A 355 -4.57 23.74 -15.70
CA GLY A 355 -5.09 22.42 -16.09
C GLY A 355 -4.18 21.26 -15.69
N ALA A 356 -2.89 21.51 -15.50
CA ALA A 356 -1.90 20.47 -15.26
C ALA A 356 -0.82 20.87 -14.24
N ILE A 357 -0.39 19.88 -13.46
CA ILE A 357 0.71 19.99 -12.51
C ILE A 357 1.66 18.80 -12.72
N ALA A 358 2.94 19.08 -12.91
CA ALA A 358 4.04 18.14 -12.80
C ALA A 358 4.78 18.43 -11.50
N ASP A 359 4.47 17.66 -10.45
CA ASP A 359 5.16 17.76 -9.18
C ASP A 359 6.39 16.86 -9.16
N VAL A 360 7.53 17.45 -9.49
CA VAL A 360 8.82 16.77 -9.55
C VAL A 360 9.45 16.65 -8.16
N SER A 361 9.01 17.47 -7.19
CA SER A 361 9.41 17.31 -5.79
C SER A 361 8.87 15.99 -5.23
N CYS A 362 7.61 15.67 -5.57
CA CYS A 362 6.90 14.47 -5.15
C CYS A 362 6.90 14.30 -3.62
N ASP A 363 6.83 15.41 -2.88
CA ASP A 363 6.68 15.41 -1.43
C ASP A 363 5.19 15.21 -1.09
N PHE A 364 4.82 14.02 -0.59
CA PHE A 364 3.42 13.73 -0.23
C PHE A 364 2.94 14.64 0.89
N GLU A 365 1.74 15.20 0.70
CA GLU A 365 1.15 16.20 1.58
C GLU A 365 2.14 17.32 1.91
N GLY A 366 2.98 17.67 0.94
CA GLY A 366 4.12 18.57 1.09
C GLY A 366 3.83 19.99 0.64
N GLY A 367 4.68 20.52 -0.24
CA GLY A 367 4.48 21.86 -0.81
C GLY A 367 3.14 22.00 -1.54
N LEU A 368 2.64 20.93 -2.15
CA LEU A 368 1.29 20.80 -2.69
C LEU A 368 0.53 19.81 -1.82
N GLU A 369 -0.36 20.30 -0.96
CA GLU A 369 -0.98 19.48 0.09
C GLU A 369 -1.84 18.32 -0.44
N PHE A 370 -2.46 18.51 -1.60
CA PHE A 370 -3.35 17.54 -2.25
C PHE A 370 -2.61 16.43 -2.99
N VAL A 371 -1.28 16.48 -3.06
CA VAL A 371 -0.48 15.38 -3.62
C VAL A 371 -0.33 14.30 -2.56
N THR A 372 -1.14 13.25 -2.63
CA THR A 372 -1.20 12.21 -1.60
C THR A 372 -0.46 10.92 -1.95
N HIS A 373 -0.06 10.76 -3.22
CA HIS A 373 0.57 9.54 -3.70
C HIS A 373 1.38 9.79 -4.98
N PRO A 374 2.32 8.88 -5.32
CA PRO A 374 3.10 9.00 -6.53
C PRO A 374 2.38 8.33 -7.71
N THR A 375 2.65 8.81 -8.92
CA THR A 375 2.35 8.09 -10.14
C THR A 375 3.53 7.21 -10.56
N SER A 376 3.27 6.23 -11.43
CA SER A 376 4.31 5.37 -11.97
C SER A 376 4.66 5.80 -13.39
N ILE A 377 5.86 5.45 -13.87
CA ILE A 377 6.20 5.67 -15.29
C ILE A 377 5.21 4.95 -16.21
N CYS A 378 4.60 3.82 -15.80
CA CYS A 378 3.59 3.12 -16.58
C CYS A 378 2.24 3.86 -16.65
N ALA A 379 1.86 4.53 -15.56
CA ALA A 379 0.61 5.28 -15.41
C ALA A 379 0.94 6.64 -14.78
N PRO A 380 1.45 7.60 -15.58
CA PRO A 380 2.11 8.82 -15.08
C PRO A 380 1.16 9.92 -14.64
N ILE A 381 -0.10 9.85 -15.05
CA ILE A 381 -1.08 10.91 -14.91
C ILE A 381 -2.29 10.38 -14.16
N TYR A 382 -2.75 11.12 -13.16
CA TYR A 382 -4.07 10.96 -12.57
C TYR A 382 -4.79 12.31 -12.51
N GLN A 383 -6.11 12.27 -12.39
CA GLN A 383 -6.93 13.46 -12.26
C GLN A 383 -7.32 13.66 -10.79
N HIS A 384 -7.04 14.84 -10.25
CA HIS A 384 -7.55 15.24 -8.95
C HIS A 384 -9.03 15.64 -9.05
N GLU A 385 -9.76 15.58 -7.94
CA GLU A 385 -11.20 15.87 -7.90
C GLU A 385 -11.57 17.30 -8.36
N SER A 386 -10.63 18.22 -8.27
CA SER A 386 -10.76 19.59 -8.79
C SER A 386 -10.70 19.68 -10.32
N GLY A 387 -10.45 18.57 -11.01
CA GLY A 387 -10.33 18.49 -12.46
C GLY A 387 -8.90 18.68 -12.99
N VAL A 388 -7.95 19.08 -12.14
CA VAL A 388 -6.53 19.27 -12.51
C VAL A 388 -5.85 17.92 -12.74
N GLN A 389 -5.07 17.81 -13.83
CA GLN A 389 -4.25 16.63 -14.12
C GLN A 389 -2.91 16.71 -13.38
N LEU A 390 -2.48 15.63 -12.74
CA LEU A 390 -1.23 15.58 -11.98
C LEU A 390 -0.31 14.47 -12.47
N MET A 391 0.98 14.80 -12.53
CA MET A 391 2.09 13.86 -12.60
C MET A 391 2.97 14.00 -11.36
N THR A 392 3.21 12.89 -10.66
CA THR A 392 3.93 12.81 -9.37
C THR A 392 4.88 11.60 -9.37
N ILE A 393 5.79 11.49 -10.36
CA ILE A 393 6.69 10.34 -10.48
C ILE A 393 7.94 10.52 -9.59
N GLU A 394 8.18 9.61 -8.64
CA GLU A 394 9.33 9.68 -7.71
C GLU A 394 10.69 9.37 -8.37
N ILE A 395 10.69 8.64 -9.49
CA ILE A 395 11.90 8.09 -10.12
C ILE A 395 12.14 8.63 -11.53
N LEU A 396 11.73 9.87 -11.82
CA LEU A 396 11.90 10.52 -13.14
C LEU A 396 13.27 10.35 -13.81
N PRO A 397 14.43 10.40 -13.10
CA PRO A 397 15.72 10.19 -13.74
C PRO A 397 15.91 8.80 -14.37
N ALA A 398 15.12 7.80 -13.97
CA ALA A 398 15.12 6.46 -14.55
C ALA A 398 14.59 6.43 -15.99
N GLU A 399 13.89 7.49 -16.43
CA GLU A 399 13.44 7.64 -17.82
C GLU A 399 14.57 8.08 -18.77
N LEU A 400 15.66 8.63 -18.23
CA LEU A 400 16.87 9.00 -18.98
C LEU A 400 18.08 8.22 -18.45
N PRO A 401 18.05 6.87 -18.44
CA PRO A 401 18.99 6.10 -17.65
C PRO A 401 20.43 6.21 -18.14
N LYS A 402 20.64 6.42 -19.45
CA LYS A 402 21.98 6.54 -20.05
C LYS A 402 22.69 7.79 -19.56
N ASP A 403 22.08 8.95 -19.78
CA ASP A 403 22.65 10.24 -19.41
C ASP A 403 22.75 10.41 -17.89
N ALA A 404 21.74 9.94 -17.15
CA ALA A 404 21.77 9.92 -15.69
C ALA A 404 22.92 9.06 -15.14
N SER A 405 23.17 7.88 -15.73
CA SER A 405 24.30 7.02 -15.34
C SER A 405 25.64 7.65 -15.67
N LYS A 406 25.78 8.25 -16.86
CA LYS A 406 27.02 8.93 -17.27
C LYS A 406 27.38 10.07 -16.32
N HIS A 407 26.41 10.90 -15.97
CA HIS A 407 26.62 11.98 -15.00
C HIS A 407 26.96 11.45 -13.61
N PHE A 408 26.19 10.46 -13.14
CA PHE A 408 26.41 9.86 -11.83
C PHE A 408 27.81 9.25 -11.72
N ALA A 409 28.20 8.43 -12.70
CA ALA A 409 29.51 7.78 -12.73
C ALA A 409 30.64 8.81 -12.75
N GLY A 410 30.56 9.84 -13.60
CA GLY A 410 31.59 10.89 -13.65
C GLY A 410 31.70 11.71 -12.37
N ALA A 411 30.59 11.94 -11.66
CA ALA A 411 30.62 12.62 -10.36
C ALA A 411 31.19 11.72 -9.24
N LEU A 412 30.96 10.41 -9.30
CA LEU A 412 31.48 9.43 -8.34
C LEU A 412 32.95 9.05 -8.60
N GLU A 413 33.40 9.14 -9.84
CA GLU A 413 34.69 8.67 -10.34
C GLU A 413 35.90 9.11 -9.48
N PRO A 414 36.06 10.39 -9.07
CA PRO A 414 37.20 10.79 -8.24
C PRO A 414 37.27 10.04 -6.90
N TYR A 415 36.11 9.72 -6.31
CA TYR A 415 35.98 9.04 -5.03
C TYR A 415 36.23 7.54 -5.17
N LEU A 416 35.69 6.93 -6.23
CA LEU A 416 35.95 5.53 -6.53
C LEU A 416 37.45 5.29 -6.79
N LYS A 417 38.10 6.17 -7.57
CA LYS A 417 39.55 6.12 -7.78
C LYS A 417 40.33 6.28 -6.48
N ALA A 418 39.89 7.19 -5.61
CA ALA A 418 40.53 7.37 -4.31
C ALA A 418 40.48 6.08 -3.47
N LEU A 419 39.32 5.41 -3.44
CA LEU A 419 39.14 4.16 -2.71
C LEU A 419 39.97 3.00 -3.31
N VAL A 420 40.05 2.91 -4.64
CA VAL A 420 40.88 1.90 -5.33
C VAL A 420 42.36 2.11 -5.02
N VAL A 421 42.86 3.34 -5.05
CA VAL A 421 44.26 3.65 -4.75
C VAL A 421 44.59 3.39 -3.27
N GLN A 422 43.70 3.79 -2.35
CA GLN A 422 43.85 3.53 -0.91
C GLN A 422 44.01 2.03 -0.63
N ARG A 423 43.24 1.18 -1.33
CA ARG A 423 43.28 -0.28 -1.17
C ARG A 423 44.43 -0.95 -1.90
N GLY A 424 44.80 -0.44 -3.07
CA GLY A 424 45.87 -1.00 -3.91
C GLY A 424 47.28 -0.63 -3.47
N GLY A 425 47.45 0.22 -2.45
CA GLY A 425 48.76 0.61 -1.92
C GLY A 425 49.64 1.39 -2.90
N LYS A 426 49.04 2.00 -3.94
CA LYS A 426 49.78 2.79 -4.94
C LYS A 426 50.07 4.20 -4.40
N ASP A 427 51.32 4.65 -4.57
CA ASP A 427 51.69 6.02 -4.21
C ASP A 427 50.94 7.06 -5.08
N VAL A 428 50.20 7.94 -4.43
CA VAL A 428 49.58 9.10 -5.07
C VAL A 428 50.68 10.12 -5.39
N LYS A 429 50.76 10.54 -6.66
CA LYS A 429 51.69 11.61 -7.07
C LYS A 429 51.47 12.86 -6.21
N GLU A 430 52.55 13.49 -5.74
CA GLU A 430 52.53 14.60 -4.77
C GLU A 430 51.46 15.67 -5.06
N LYS A 431 51.35 16.10 -6.33
CA LYS A 431 50.39 17.12 -6.78
C LYS A 431 48.90 16.75 -6.67
N TYR A 432 48.58 15.48 -6.42
CA TYR A 432 47.20 14.99 -6.28
C TYR A 432 46.88 14.50 -4.86
N LYS A 433 47.86 14.51 -3.94
CA LYS A 433 47.66 14.01 -2.56
C LYS A 433 46.55 14.74 -1.82
N GLU A 434 46.51 16.07 -1.94
CA GLU A 434 45.51 16.90 -1.27
C GLU A 434 44.08 16.59 -1.75
N ARG A 435 43.84 16.58 -3.06
CA ARG A 435 42.53 16.22 -3.64
C ARG A 435 42.13 14.78 -3.35
N HIS A 436 43.10 13.87 -3.34
CA HIS A 436 42.87 12.49 -2.98
C HIS A 436 42.43 12.35 -1.52
N GLN A 437 43.09 13.08 -0.60
CA GLN A 437 42.72 13.09 0.81
C GLN A 437 41.31 13.67 1.01
N LEU A 438 40.97 14.78 0.34
CA LEU A 438 39.63 15.38 0.41
C LEU A 438 38.52 14.39 -0.04
N ALA A 439 38.80 13.58 -1.07
CA ALA A 439 37.88 12.56 -1.52
C ALA A 439 37.71 11.42 -0.50
N LEU A 440 38.80 10.99 0.15
CA LEU A 440 38.74 10.00 1.23
C LEU A 440 37.99 10.54 2.44
N ASP A 441 38.20 11.79 2.82
CA ASP A 441 37.51 12.44 3.93
C ASP A 441 36.00 12.55 3.64
N ALA A 442 35.61 12.81 2.39
CA ALA A 442 34.21 12.82 1.97
C ALA A 442 33.57 11.43 2.05
N LEU A 443 34.28 10.38 1.62
CA LEU A 443 33.85 8.99 1.77
C LEU A 443 33.72 8.59 3.24
N ASP A 444 34.62 9.07 4.09
CA ASP A 444 34.57 8.87 5.53
C ASP A 444 33.33 9.53 6.15
N ARG A 445 33.09 10.80 5.80
CA ARG A 445 31.85 11.50 6.17
C ARG A 445 30.61 10.81 5.63
N ALA A 446 30.66 10.15 4.48
CA ALA A 446 29.51 9.44 3.91
C ALA A 446 29.27 8.04 4.52
N THR A 447 30.18 7.57 5.40
CA THR A 447 30.10 6.24 5.99
C THR A 447 29.04 6.19 7.10
N ILE A 448 28.15 5.20 7.02
CA ILE A 448 27.11 4.94 8.01
C ILE A 448 27.60 3.92 9.05
N ALA A 449 28.11 2.79 8.57
CA ALA A 449 28.56 1.67 9.38
C ALA A 449 29.91 1.14 8.88
N GLU A 450 30.74 0.66 9.78
CA GLU A 450 32.02 0.01 9.46
C GLU A 450 32.41 -0.93 10.61
N LYS A 451 32.96 -2.12 10.31
CA LYS A 451 33.42 -3.10 11.33
C LYS A 451 32.33 -3.41 12.36
N GLY A 452 31.09 -3.55 11.90
CA GLY A 452 29.97 -3.95 12.75
C GLY A 452 29.37 -2.84 13.61
N VAL A 453 29.88 -1.62 13.54
CA VAL A 453 29.42 -0.51 14.38
C VAL A 453 29.00 0.70 13.55
N LEU A 454 28.04 1.46 14.07
CA LEU A 454 27.63 2.74 13.49
C LEU A 454 28.68 3.81 13.76
N ARG A 455 28.87 4.72 12.80
CA ARG A 455 29.67 5.94 13.05
C ARG A 455 28.97 6.82 14.10
N PRO A 456 29.71 7.59 14.92
CA PRO A 456 29.13 8.35 16.04
C PRO A 456 27.93 9.24 15.67
N LYS A 457 27.98 9.91 14.51
CA LYS A 457 26.88 10.75 14.00
C LYS A 457 25.58 9.98 13.67
N HIS A 458 25.67 8.67 13.55
CA HIS A 458 24.56 7.76 13.23
C HIS A 458 24.17 6.88 14.41
N ALA A 459 24.78 7.03 15.59
CA ALA A 459 24.55 6.18 16.76
C ALA A 459 23.06 6.06 17.15
N TRP A 460 22.27 7.10 16.92
CA TRP A 460 20.82 7.11 17.15
C TRP A 460 20.02 6.08 16.33
N LEU A 461 20.61 5.52 15.27
CA LEU A 461 19.99 4.42 14.51
C LEU A 461 20.14 3.07 15.24
N MET A 462 21.04 2.94 16.24
CA MET A 462 21.22 1.69 16.99
C MET A 462 19.94 1.26 17.68
N ASP A 463 19.18 2.16 18.30
CA ASP A 463 17.93 1.82 18.99
C ASP A 463 16.94 1.08 18.07
N ARG A 464 16.89 1.48 16.80
CA ARG A 464 16.04 0.83 15.78
C ARG A 464 16.58 -0.53 15.36
N VAL A 465 17.90 -0.64 15.21
CA VAL A 465 18.57 -1.89 14.86
C VAL A 465 18.48 -2.89 16.01
N GLU A 466 18.61 -2.44 17.25
CA GLU A 466 18.44 -3.25 18.46
C GLU A 466 17.00 -3.71 18.61
N ALA A 467 16.01 -2.82 18.43
CA ALA A 467 14.61 -3.19 18.41
C ALA A 467 14.34 -4.27 17.34
N TYR A 468 14.91 -4.08 16.14
CA TYR A 468 14.85 -5.07 15.07
C TYR A 468 15.55 -6.39 15.45
N TRP A 469 16.76 -6.38 16.02
CA TRP A 469 17.47 -7.58 16.45
C TRP A 469 16.77 -8.31 17.60
N VAL A 470 16.19 -7.59 18.55
CA VAL A 470 15.36 -8.16 19.62
C VAL A 470 14.16 -8.87 19.01
N GLU A 471 13.48 -8.23 18.06
CA GLU A 471 12.38 -8.84 17.31
C GLU A 471 12.83 -10.08 16.51
N GLN A 472 14.00 -10.05 15.86
CA GLN A 472 14.55 -11.19 15.11
C GLN A 472 15.03 -12.33 16.03
N ASN A 473 15.65 -12.01 17.18
CA ASN A 473 16.14 -12.99 18.16
C ASN A 473 14.98 -13.65 18.90
N GLN A 474 13.91 -12.91 19.18
CA GLN A 474 12.65 -13.47 19.70
C GLN A 474 11.97 -14.40 18.68
N LYS A 475 12.17 -14.16 17.38
CA LYS A 475 11.73 -15.04 16.28
C LYS A 475 12.72 -16.18 15.94
N GLY A 476 13.89 -16.28 16.60
CA GLY A 476 15.05 -17.04 16.11
C GLY A 476 15.83 -17.90 17.13
N GLY A 477 15.21 -18.40 18.19
CA GLY A 477 15.91 -19.17 19.22
C GLY A 477 16.21 -20.63 18.88
N VAL A 478 17.41 -20.94 18.37
CA VAL A 478 18.34 -22.02 18.85
C VAL A 478 19.79 -21.58 18.57
N LYS A 479 20.66 -21.75 19.58
CA LYS A 479 22.03 -21.23 19.76
C LYS A 479 23.04 -21.54 18.64
N GLU A 480 23.95 -20.59 18.41
CA GLU A 480 25.37 -20.88 18.20
C GLU A 480 26.22 -20.13 19.23
N GLN A 481 27.20 -20.84 19.80
CA GLN A 481 28.15 -20.36 20.79
C GLN A 481 29.11 -19.35 20.17
N VAL A 482 29.33 -18.21 20.82
CA VAL A 482 30.56 -17.43 20.63
C VAL A 482 31.23 -17.25 22.00
N GLY A 483 32.44 -17.79 22.09
CA GLY A 483 33.33 -17.75 23.24
C GLY A 483 33.74 -16.32 23.61
N GLY A 484 33.98 -16.12 24.90
CA GLY A 484 34.12 -14.81 25.51
C GLY A 484 35.46 -14.09 25.30
N VAL A 485 35.46 -12.82 25.70
CA VAL A 485 36.61 -12.08 26.19
C VAL A 485 36.13 -11.19 27.33
N LYS A 486 36.73 -11.35 28.51
CA LYS A 486 36.57 -10.48 29.68
C LYS A 486 37.22 -9.13 29.42
N ALA A 487 36.58 -8.04 29.86
CA ALA A 487 37.27 -6.82 30.27
C ALA A 487 36.57 -6.29 31.52
N GLY A 488 37.30 -6.25 32.64
CA GLY A 488 36.83 -5.76 33.92
C GLY A 488 37.01 -4.25 34.04
N VAL A 489 36.19 -3.63 34.89
CA VAL A 489 36.51 -2.41 35.61
C VAL A 489 35.84 -2.50 36.98
N GLU A 490 36.65 -2.36 38.02
CA GLU A 490 36.28 -2.26 39.43
C GLU A 490 35.54 -0.95 39.72
N SER A 491 34.56 -0.98 40.63
CA SER A 491 34.41 0.11 41.62
C SER A 491 33.72 -0.42 42.87
N GLN A 492 34.19 0.09 44.00
CA GLN A 492 34.06 -0.43 45.36
C GLN A 492 32.74 -0.03 46.04
N ALA A 493 32.33 -0.92 46.95
CA ALA A 493 31.45 -0.88 48.15
C ALA A 493 31.31 0.50 48.89
N PRO A 494 30.39 0.70 49.88
CA PRO A 494 29.95 -0.31 50.86
C PRO A 494 28.51 -0.29 51.44
N ASP A 495 28.05 -1.50 51.74
CA ASP A 495 27.63 -2.02 53.07
C ASP A 495 26.49 -1.36 53.88
N ALA A 496 25.46 -2.15 54.17
CA ALA A 496 24.77 -2.17 55.47
C ALA A 496 23.96 -3.48 55.61
N THR A 497 24.45 -4.33 56.50
CA THR A 497 23.82 -5.52 57.07
C THR A 497 22.74 -5.16 58.09
N VAL A 498 21.67 -5.99 58.21
CA VAL A 498 21.06 -6.50 59.46
C VAL A 498 19.81 -7.37 59.12
N THR A 499 19.79 -8.59 59.67
CA THR A 499 18.74 -9.63 59.70
C THR A 499 18.14 -9.72 61.14
N PRO A 500 17.27 -10.68 61.57
CA PRO A 500 16.22 -11.54 60.96
C PRO A 500 14.89 -11.62 61.78
N SER A 501 13.96 -12.48 61.33
CA SER A 501 12.91 -13.23 62.08
C SER A 501 11.48 -12.64 62.09
N GLU A 502 10.56 -13.19 61.28
CA GLU A 502 9.69 -14.37 61.53
C GLU A 502 8.37 -14.04 62.25
N ILE A 503 7.25 -14.02 61.50
CA ILE A 503 5.96 -14.55 61.96
C ILE A 503 5.36 -15.38 60.82
N LEU A 504 5.03 -16.63 61.18
CA LEU A 504 4.54 -17.74 60.36
C LEU A 504 3.07 -17.64 59.94
N ALA A 505 2.77 -18.48 58.93
CA ALA A 505 1.51 -19.15 58.57
C ALA A 505 0.56 -18.43 57.59
N SER A 506 0.05 -19.05 56.52
CA SER A 506 0.36 -20.27 55.77
C SER A 506 -0.63 -20.32 54.59
N SER A 507 -0.17 -20.57 53.36
CA SER A 507 -0.80 -21.55 52.45
C SER A 507 -0.01 -21.64 51.15
N SER A 508 0.51 -22.84 50.93
CA SER A 508 1.27 -23.38 49.81
C SER A 508 0.63 -23.26 48.42
N ALA A 509 1.42 -22.85 47.44
CA ALA A 509 1.46 -23.50 46.12
C ALA A 509 2.83 -23.26 45.47
N SER A 510 3.56 -24.35 45.24
CA SER A 510 4.91 -24.43 44.67
C SER A 510 5.00 -23.83 43.25
N LYS A 511 5.84 -22.82 43.04
CA LYS A 511 6.38 -22.51 41.71
C LYS A 511 7.65 -23.33 41.49
N SER A 512 7.49 -24.53 40.95
CA SER A 512 8.56 -25.23 40.26
C SER A 512 8.85 -24.47 38.96
N ALA A 513 9.92 -23.67 38.95
CA ALA A 513 10.52 -23.21 37.70
C ALA A 513 11.25 -24.40 37.05
N ALA A 514 10.49 -25.27 36.41
CA ALA A 514 11.01 -26.33 35.57
C ALA A 514 11.43 -25.73 34.24
N SER A 515 12.75 -25.63 34.04
CA SER A 515 13.37 -25.56 32.72
C SER A 515 12.88 -26.73 31.86
N SER A 516 12.05 -26.45 30.87
CA SER A 516 11.74 -27.40 29.81
C SER A 516 12.11 -26.77 28.47
N GLY A 517 12.96 -27.43 27.69
CA GLY A 517 13.32 -26.97 26.34
C GLY A 517 12.05 -26.91 25.49
N HIS A 518 11.68 -25.73 25.00
CA HIS A 518 10.43 -25.60 24.24
C HIS A 518 10.71 -25.86 22.77
N GLY A 519 10.03 -26.88 22.22
CA GLY A 519 9.91 -27.09 20.79
C GLY A 519 9.19 -25.91 20.11
N LYS A 520 9.11 -25.94 18.78
CA LYS A 520 8.37 -24.92 18.00
C LYS A 520 6.94 -24.79 18.53
N LYS A 521 6.44 -23.55 18.63
CA LYS A 521 5.05 -23.28 19.00
C LYS A 521 4.12 -23.77 17.89
N THR A 522 3.04 -24.46 18.23
CA THR A 522 2.19 -25.13 17.26
C THR A 522 0.88 -24.37 17.05
N VAL A 523 0.62 -23.96 15.81
CA VAL A 523 -0.67 -23.45 15.35
C VAL A 523 -1.42 -24.56 14.62
N LEU A 524 -2.61 -24.90 15.08
CA LEU A 524 -3.52 -25.79 14.36
C LEU A 524 -4.51 -24.95 13.55
N LEU A 525 -4.43 -25.05 12.22
CA LEU A 525 -5.35 -24.41 11.30
C LEU A 525 -6.40 -25.42 10.81
N LEU A 526 -7.65 -25.22 11.20
CA LEU A 526 -8.80 -25.99 10.75
C LEU A 526 -9.41 -25.32 9.52
N GLY A 527 -9.29 -25.98 8.36
CA GLY A 527 -9.83 -25.52 7.08
C GLY A 527 -8.76 -25.10 6.07
N SER A 528 -8.93 -25.53 4.83
CA SER A 528 -8.02 -25.26 3.69
C SER A 528 -8.61 -24.35 2.62
N GLY A 529 -9.74 -23.68 2.90
CA GLY A 529 -10.50 -22.93 1.90
C GLY A 529 -9.81 -21.66 1.37
N MET A 530 -10.54 -20.95 0.50
CA MET A 530 -10.05 -19.81 -0.30
C MET A 530 -9.43 -18.64 0.50
N VAL A 531 -9.76 -18.48 1.79
CA VAL A 531 -9.24 -17.40 2.64
C VAL A 531 -8.03 -17.81 3.49
N ALA A 532 -7.63 -19.09 3.49
CA ALA A 532 -6.59 -19.61 4.36
C ALA A 532 -5.18 -19.16 3.95
N ARG A 533 -4.96 -18.91 2.65
CA ARG A 533 -3.63 -18.72 2.09
C ARG A 533 -2.82 -17.60 2.76
N PRO A 534 -3.34 -16.37 2.92
CA PRO A 534 -2.57 -15.29 3.56
C PRO A 534 -2.24 -15.59 5.02
N ALA A 535 -3.12 -16.28 5.75
CA ALA A 535 -2.85 -16.69 7.12
C ALA A 535 -1.71 -17.73 7.19
N VAL A 536 -1.76 -18.73 6.30
CA VAL A 536 -0.68 -19.75 6.16
C VAL A 536 0.66 -19.08 5.88
N ASP A 537 0.71 -18.14 4.92
CA ASP A 537 1.95 -17.44 4.57
C ASP A 537 2.51 -16.62 5.76
N VAL A 538 1.64 -15.98 6.55
CA VAL A 538 2.05 -15.25 7.78
C VAL A 538 2.57 -16.21 8.85
N PHE A 539 1.88 -17.33 9.10
CA PHE A 539 2.32 -18.31 10.10
C PHE A 539 3.67 -18.95 9.71
N LEU A 540 3.83 -19.34 8.45
CA LEU A 540 5.05 -19.97 7.95
C LEU A 540 6.22 -18.98 7.78
N GLY A 541 5.93 -17.67 7.70
CA GLY A 541 6.94 -16.63 7.79
C GLY A 541 7.70 -16.59 9.13
N ARG A 542 7.15 -17.23 10.18
CA ARG A 542 7.78 -17.37 11.50
C ARG A 542 8.47 -18.74 11.66
N LYS A 543 9.79 -18.70 11.88
CA LYS A 543 10.60 -19.92 12.00
C LYS A 543 10.33 -20.71 13.29
N ASP A 544 9.87 -20.02 14.33
CA ASP A 544 9.52 -20.56 15.64
C ASP A 544 8.12 -21.20 15.67
N VAL A 545 7.35 -21.08 14.58
CA VAL A 545 6.00 -21.63 14.44
C VAL A 545 6.04 -22.94 13.62
N ARG A 546 5.40 -23.98 14.15
CA ARG A 546 4.96 -25.17 13.43
C ARG A 546 3.49 -25.01 13.08
N LEU A 547 3.13 -25.19 11.82
CA LEU A 547 1.75 -25.10 11.35
C LEU A 547 1.22 -26.50 11.03
N VAL A 548 0.09 -26.87 11.62
CA VAL A 548 -0.65 -28.08 11.27
C VAL A 548 -1.92 -27.66 10.54
N VAL A 549 -2.05 -27.97 9.25
CA VAL A 549 -3.25 -27.68 8.47
C VAL A 549 -4.10 -28.95 8.41
N ALA A 550 -5.25 -28.91 9.07
CA ALA A 550 -6.20 -30.03 9.11
C ALA A 550 -7.41 -29.76 8.20
N SER A 551 -7.67 -30.68 7.27
CA SER A 551 -8.75 -30.53 6.29
C SER A 551 -9.30 -31.89 5.83
N ASN A 552 -10.58 -31.91 5.43
CA ASN A 552 -11.18 -33.05 4.73
C ASN A 552 -10.75 -33.12 3.26
N ASN A 553 -10.02 -32.10 2.77
CA ASN A 553 -9.39 -32.06 1.45
C ASN A 553 -7.86 -31.95 1.59
N PRO A 554 -7.14 -33.09 1.72
CA PRO A 554 -5.69 -33.09 1.90
C PRO A 554 -4.92 -32.52 0.70
N ALA A 555 -5.49 -32.58 -0.51
CA ALA A 555 -4.85 -32.04 -1.71
C ALA A 555 -4.79 -30.51 -1.67
N GLU A 556 -5.90 -29.86 -1.31
CA GLU A 556 -5.97 -28.41 -1.12
C GLU A 556 -5.03 -27.96 0.02
N ALA A 557 -5.03 -28.67 1.15
CA ALA A 557 -4.14 -28.38 2.26
C ALA A 557 -2.65 -28.49 1.91
N ARG A 558 -2.25 -29.50 1.12
CA ARG A 558 -0.87 -29.61 0.59
C ARG A 558 -0.51 -28.46 -0.35
N ALA A 559 -1.43 -28.05 -1.21
CA ALA A 559 -1.21 -26.93 -2.12
C ALA A 559 -1.02 -25.59 -1.38
N LEU A 560 -1.70 -25.40 -0.23
CA LEU A 560 -1.52 -24.22 0.61
C LEU A 560 -0.09 -24.13 1.16
N VAL A 561 0.42 -25.21 1.74
CA VAL A 561 1.70 -25.20 2.46
C VAL A 561 2.94 -25.36 1.57
N ARG A 562 2.79 -25.78 0.31
CA ARG A 562 3.88 -25.94 -0.67
C ARG A 562 5.09 -26.72 -0.12
N ASP A 563 4.82 -27.81 0.62
CA ASP A 563 5.83 -28.67 1.26
C ASP A 563 6.81 -27.92 2.19
N HIS A 564 6.37 -26.82 2.80
CA HIS A 564 7.20 -26.04 3.72
C HIS A 564 7.64 -26.89 4.93
N PRO A 565 8.92 -26.83 5.36
CA PRO A 565 9.46 -27.74 6.39
C PRO A 565 8.87 -27.55 7.80
N ASN A 566 8.22 -26.41 8.04
CA ASN A 566 7.50 -26.14 9.30
C ASN A 566 6.00 -26.47 9.23
N ALA A 567 5.53 -27.03 8.12
CA ALA A 567 4.12 -27.32 7.90
C ALA A 567 3.86 -28.83 7.90
N GLU A 568 2.72 -29.23 8.45
CA GLU A 568 2.18 -30.58 8.38
C GLU A 568 0.75 -30.53 7.88
N VAL A 569 0.37 -31.49 7.04
CA VAL A 569 -1.00 -31.63 6.55
C VAL A 569 -1.63 -32.87 7.15
N VAL A 570 -2.79 -32.70 7.79
CA VAL A 570 -3.55 -33.77 8.42
C VAL A 570 -4.92 -33.89 7.76
N SER A 571 -5.31 -35.11 7.39
CA SER A 571 -6.68 -35.37 6.95
C SER A 571 -7.59 -35.38 8.18
N LEU A 572 -8.65 -34.57 8.17
CA LEU A 572 -9.59 -34.46 9.28
C LEU A 572 -11.02 -34.26 8.79
N ASP A 573 -11.93 -35.12 9.24
CA ASP A 573 -13.35 -34.83 9.30
C ASP A 573 -13.68 -34.36 10.72
N VAL A 574 -14.21 -33.15 10.85
CA VAL A 574 -14.48 -32.52 12.16
C VAL A 574 -15.62 -33.19 12.93
N SER A 575 -16.37 -34.10 12.29
CA SER A 575 -17.33 -34.96 12.98
C SER A 575 -16.65 -36.01 13.89
N ASP A 576 -15.38 -36.34 13.63
CA ASP A 576 -14.57 -37.18 14.52
C ASP A 576 -14.05 -36.35 15.71
N LYS A 577 -14.90 -36.26 16.74
CA LYS A 577 -14.58 -35.53 17.98
C LYS A 577 -13.31 -36.03 18.67
N GLY A 578 -13.01 -37.32 18.59
CA GLY A 578 -11.82 -37.90 19.21
C GLY A 578 -10.54 -37.37 18.56
N ARG A 579 -10.49 -37.38 17.23
CA ARG A 579 -9.37 -36.86 16.46
C ARG A 579 -9.23 -35.34 16.58
N VAL A 580 -10.35 -34.60 16.61
CA VAL A 580 -10.35 -33.16 16.87
C VAL A 580 -9.71 -32.86 18.22
N GLY A 581 -10.14 -33.53 19.30
CA GLY A 581 -9.58 -33.32 20.64
C GLY A 581 -8.08 -33.63 20.73
N GLU A 582 -7.61 -34.68 20.04
CA GLU A 582 -6.18 -35.01 19.96
C GLU A 582 -5.36 -33.88 19.31
N LEU A 583 -5.81 -33.38 18.15
CA LEU A 583 -5.12 -32.30 17.45
C LEU A 583 -5.16 -30.98 18.22
N VAL A 584 -6.31 -30.65 18.81
CA VAL A 584 -6.46 -29.48 19.67
C VAL A 584 -5.51 -29.58 20.86
N GLY A 585 -5.45 -30.73 21.55
CA GLY A 585 -4.55 -30.94 22.69
C GLY A 585 -3.08 -30.73 22.37
N GLY A 586 -2.66 -31.04 21.14
CA GLY A 586 -1.29 -30.86 20.63
C GLY A 586 -0.95 -29.45 20.13
N ALA A 587 -1.91 -28.55 20.05
CA ALA A 587 -1.70 -27.17 19.59
C ALA A 587 -1.51 -26.20 20.77
N ASP A 588 -0.85 -25.07 20.52
CA ASP A 588 -0.79 -23.94 21.45
C ASP A 588 -1.94 -22.94 21.18
N VAL A 589 -2.23 -22.70 19.89
CA VAL A 589 -3.37 -21.91 19.44
C VAL A 589 -4.07 -22.64 18.29
N VAL A 590 -5.40 -22.69 18.37
CA VAL A 590 -6.27 -23.22 17.33
C VAL A 590 -6.86 -22.06 16.52
N VAL A 591 -6.83 -22.17 15.20
CA VAL A 591 -7.41 -21.23 14.27
C VAL A 591 -8.48 -21.96 13.47
N SER A 592 -9.72 -21.44 13.48
CA SER A 592 -10.83 -22.03 12.73
C SER A 592 -11.28 -21.13 11.58
N LEU A 593 -11.07 -21.61 10.36
CA LEU A 593 -11.62 -21.06 9.11
C LEU A 593 -12.75 -21.94 8.55
N LEU A 594 -13.38 -22.72 9.43
CA LEU A 594 -14.54 -23.57 9.11
C LEU A 594 -15.84 -22.75 9.03
N PRO A 595 -16.93 -23.33 8.50
CA PRO A 595 -18.27 -22.74 8.61
C PRO A 595 -18.65 -22.42 10.06
N ALA A 596 -19.32 -21.27 10.27
CA ALA A 596 -19.63 -20.76 11.61
C ALA A 596 -20.43 -21.74 12.50
N THR A 597 -21.23 -22.62 11.88
CA THR A 597 -22.00 -23.66 12.59
C THR A 597 -21.12 -24.70 13.28
N MET A 598 -19.84 -24.80 12.91
CA MET A 598 -18.89 -25.78 13.45
C MET A 598 -18.02 -25.22 14.57
N HIS A 599 -18.08 -23.91 14.88
CA HIS A 599 -17.15 -23.30 15.84
C HIS A 599 -17.41 -23.69 17.29
N VAL A 600 -18.67 -23.87 17.70
CA VAL A 600 -19.00 -24.19 19.10
C VAL A 600 -18.40 -25.54 19.54
N PRO A 601 -18.56 -26.64 18.79
CA PRO A 601 -17.87 -27.90 19.14
C PRO A 601 -16.34 -27.80 19.22
N ILE A 602 -15.72 -27.00 18.35
CA ILE A 602 -14.26 -26.77 18.40
C ILE A 602 -13.88 -25.97 19.66
N ALA A 603 -14.66 -24.95 20.01
CA ALA A 603 -14.46 -24.15 21.22
C ALA A 603 -14.60 -24.99 22.49
N GLU A 604 -15.56 -25.91 22.55
CA GLU A 604 -15.71 -26.87 23.65
C GLU A 604 -14.44 -27.72 23.84
N GLU A 605 -13.88 -28.27 22.75
CA GLU A 605 -12.61 -29.02 22.82
C GLU A 605 -11.44 -28.11 23.20
N CYS A 606 -11.40 -26.85 22.74
CA CYS A 606 -10.39 -25.88 23.14
C CYS A 606 -10.44 -25.60 24.65
N VAL A 607 -11.63 -25.39 25.23
CA VAL A 607 -11.82 -25.18 26.67
C VAL A 607 -11.38 -26.41 27.46
N LYS A 608 -11.82 -27.60 27.03
CA LYS A 608 -11.46 -28.89 27.65
C LYS A 608 -9.95 -29.13 27.68
N HIS A 609 -9.25 -28.79 26.60
CA HIS A 609 -7.80 -28.95 26.47
C HIS A 609 -6.99 -27.71 26.88
N ARG A 610 -7.65 -26.65 27.38
CA ARG A 610 -7.05 -25.38 27.78
C ARG A 610 -6.23 -24.70 26.68
N ARG A 611 -6.74 -24.69 25.45
CA ARG A 611 -6.12 -24.07 24.27
C ARG A 611 -6.92 -22.86 23.81
N HIS A 612 -6.23 -21.85 23.29
CA HIS A 612 -6.88 -20.66 22.76
C HIS A 612 -7.45 -20.92 21.35
N LEU A 613 -8.55 -20.25 21.03
CA LEU A 613 -9.20 -20.32 19.73
C LEU A 613 -9.25 -18.93 19.08
N VAL A 614 -8.97 -18.85 17.78
CA VAL A 614 -9.15 -17.64 16.97
C VAL A 614 -10.01 -17.93 15.75
N THR A 615 -11.04 -17.12 15.50
CA THR A 615 -11.98 -17.29 14.38
C THR A 615 -12.34 -15.95 13.72
N ALA A 616 -12.65 -15.99 12.42
CA ALA A 616 -13.12 -14.82 11.65
C ALA A 616 -14.65 -14.71 11.59
N SER A 617 -15.37 -15.32 12.53
CA SER A 617 -16.85 -15.39 12.51
C SER A 617 -17.47 -14.66 13.69
N TYR A 618 -18.72 -14.22 13.51
CA TYR A 618 -19.56 -13.62 14.56
C TYR A 618 -19.67 -14.50 15.80
N ILE A 619 -19.79 -13.85 16.96
CA ILE A 619 -20.08 -14.51 18.24
C ILE A 619 -21.55 -14.95 18.27
N SER A 620 -21.79 -16.26 18.14
CA SER A 620 -23.12 -16.85 18.28
C SER A 620 -23.55 -16.99 19.74
N GLU A 621 -24.85 -17.17 20.00
CA GLU A 621 -25.35 -17.44 21.37
C GLU A 621 -24.70 -18.68 22.00
N GLY A 622 -24.51 -19.74 21.21
CA GLY A 622 -23.77 -20.94 21.66
C GLY A 622 -22.31 -20.64 22.00
N MET A 623 -21.66 -19.72 21.27
CA MET A 623 -20.31 -19.27 21.63
C MET A 623 -20.33 -18.46 22.93
N LYS A 624 -21.26 -17.50 23.09
CA LYS A 624 -21.40 -16.70 24.33
C LYS A 624 -21.59 -17.58 25.57
N ALA A 625 -22.36 -18.65 25.46
CA ALA A 625 -22.61 -19.59 26.56
C ALA A 625 -21.33 -20.26 27.11
N LEU A 626 -20.23 -20.26 26.35
CA LEU A 626 -18.94 -20.81 26.78
C LEU A 626 -18.09 -19.79 27.57
N HIS A 627 -18.51 -18.53 27.72
CA HIS A 627 -17.70 -17.46 28.32
C HIS A 627 -17.15 -17.84 29.71
N GLU A 628 -18.02 -18.20 30.66
CA GLU A 628 -17.60 -18.54 32.03
C GLU A 628 -16.70 -19.77 32.11
N GLN A 629 -16.97 -20.78 31.26
CA GLN A 629 -16.15 -21.99 31.19
C GLN A 629 -14.75 -21.67 30.65
N ALA A 630 -14.68 -20.83 29.61
CA ALA A 630 -13.42 -20.39 29.03
C ALA A 630 -12.63 -19.49 29.98
N VAL A 631 -13.28 -18.57 30.71
CA VAL A 631 -12.63 -17.78 31.78
C VAL A 631 -12.05 -18.71 32.85
N SER A 632 -12.84 -19.67 33.33
CA SER A 632 -12.41 -20.64 34.36
C SER A 632 -11.26 -21.55 33.90
N ALA A 633 -11.18 -21.82 32.60
CA ALA A 633 -10.12 -22.62 32.00
C ALA A 633 -8.86 -21.81 31.63
N ASP A 634 -8.85 -20.50 31.90
CA ASP A 634 -7.82 -19.55 31.44
C ASP A 634 -7.64 -19.57 29.90
N VAL A 635 -8.76 -19.69 29.17
CA VAL A 635 -8.80 -19.77 27.71
C VAL A 635 -9.41 -18.50 27.11
N LEU A 636 -8.77 -17.98 26.07
CA LEU A 636 -9.34 -17.00 25.15
C LEU A 636 -9.98 -17.69 23.95
N LEU A 637 -11.24 -17.35 23.67
CA LEU A 637 -11.95 -17.63 22.43
C LEU A 637 -12.14 -16.28 21.71
N LEU A 638 -11.18 -15.94 20.84
CA LEU A 638 -11.19 -14.70 20.07
C LEU A 638 -11.97 -14.90 18.77
N ASN A 639 -13.03 -14.14 18.60
CA ASN A 639 -13.91 -14.18 17.44
C ASN A 639 -13.81 -12.88 16.65
N GLU A 640 -14.58 -12.79 15.56
CA GLU A 640 -14.81 -11.52 14.86
C GLU A 640 -13.53 -10.84 14.38
N ILE A 641 -12.53 -11.61 13.91
CA ILE A 641 -11.24 -11.07 13.46
C ILE A 641 -10.91 -11.39 11.99
N GLY A 642 -11.86 -11.11 11.10
CA GLY A 642 -11.70 -11.16 9.64
C GLY A 642 -11.73 -9.75 9.01
N LEU A 643 -12.58 -9.57 7.98
CA LEU A 643 -12.85 -8.28 7.34
C LEU A 643 -14.03 -7.54 8.01
N ASP A 644 -15.22 -8.15 7.91
CA ASP A 644 -16.49 -7.71 8.49
C ASP A 644 -17.25 -8.99 8.89
N PRO A 645 -17.12 -9.43 10.15
CA PRO A 645 -16.56 -8.71 11.30
C PRO A 645 -15.02 -8.86 11.43
N GLY A 646 -14.31 -7.77 11.71
CA GLY A 646 -12.87 -7.74 11.99
C GLY A 646 -12.22 -6.38 11.81
N ILE A 647 -11.71 -6.08 10.61
CA ILE A 647 -11.10 -4.79 10.29
C ILE A 647 -12.04 -3.64 10.62
N ASP A 648 -13.34 -3.81 10.35
CA ASP A 648 -14.38 -2.82 10.66
C ASP A 648 -14.48 -2.52 12.17
N HIS A 649 -14.42 -3.55 13.03
CA HIS A 649 -14.36 -3.38 14.48
C HIS A 649 -13.07 -2.71 14.91
N CYS A 650 -11.93 -3.16 14.37
CA CYS A 650 -10.62 -2.63 14.73
C CYS A 650 -10.54 -1.12 14.42
N GLY A 651 -10.98 -0.72 13.22
CA GLY A 651 -11.03 0.67 12.79
C GLY A 651 -11.97 1.51 13.64
N ALA A 652 -13.19 1.03 13.91
CA ALA A 652 -14.15 1.72 14.76
C ALA A 652 -13.60 1.96 16.18
N MET A 653 -12.94 0.96 16.77
CA MET A 653 -12.38 1.05 18.12
C MET A 653 -11.18 1.98 18.21
N GLU A 654 -10.29 1.96 17.21
CA GLU A 654 -9.13 2.86 17.14
C GLU A 654 -9.58 4.32 17.04
N MET A 655 -10.49 4.61 16.10
CA MET A 655 -11.00 5.97 15.89
C MET A 655 -11.72 6.49 17.13
N ARG A 656 -12.52 5.67 17.79
CA ARG A 656 -13.19 6.02 19.04
C ARG A 656 -12.21 6.35 20.15
N ASP A 657 -11.18 5.52 20.36
CA ASP A 657 -10.16 5.80 21.37
C ASP A 657 -9.33 7.05 21.02
N ARG A 658 -9.07 7.28 19.73
CA ARG A 658 -8.36 8.47 19.25
C ARG A 658 -9.18 9.74 19.46
N PHE A 659 -10.44 9.75 19.06
CA PHE A 659 -11.31 10.92 19.22
C PHE A 659 -11.61 11.22 20.70
N GLU A 660 -11.74 10.21 21.54
CA GLU A 660 -11.88 10.42 22.99
C GLU A 660 -10.64 11.12 23.57
N ARG A 661 -9.41 10.70 23.17
CA ARG A 661 -8.16 11.40 23.56
C ARG A 661 -8.09 12.84 23.05
N GLU A 662 -8.74 13.12 21.92
CA GLU A 662 -8.86 14.48 21.36
C GLU A 662 -9.97 15.32 22.03
N GLY A 663 -10.68 14.79 23.04
CA GLY A 663 -11.80 15.49 23.68
C GLY A 663 -13.04 15.57 22.80
N LYS A 664 -13.23 14.62 21.88
CA LYS A 664 -14.37 14.51 20.98
C LYS A 664 -15.18 13.26 21.28
N LYS A 665 -16.50 13.35 21.10
CA LYS A 665 -17.42 12.20 21.11
C LYS A 665 -17.92 11.91 19.71
N ILE A 666 -18.15 10.64 19.41
CA ILE A 666 -18.82 10.21 18.18
C ILE A 666 -20.32 10.41 18.36
N VAL A 667 -20.95 11.12 17.42
CA VAL A 667 -22.40 11.36 17.40
C VAL A 667 -23.09 10.67 16.21
N SER A 668 -22.35 10.24 15.20
CA SER A 668 -22.88 9.48 14.07
C SER A 668 -21.83 8.47 13.60
N PHE A 669 -22.24 7.24 13.33
CA PHE A 669 -21.39 6.19 12.77
C PHE A 669 -22.15 5.43 11.68
N VAL A 670 -21.66 5.49 10.46
CA VAL A 670 -22.21 4.77 9.29
C VAL A 670 -21.09 3.92 8.70
N SER A 671 -21.30 2.62 8.58
CA SER A 671 -20.29 1.68 8.09
C SER A 671 -20.83 0.84 6.95
N TRP A 672 -20.05 0.74 5.88
CA TRP A 672 -20.37 -0.01 4.68
C TRP A 672 -19.24 -0.98 4.34
N CYS A 673 -19.57 -2.23 4.01
CA CYS A 673 -18.58 -3.20 3.56
C CYS A 673 -19.10 -4.09 2.43
N GLY A 674 -18.29 -4.35 1.41
CA GLY A 674 -18.61 -5.30 0.34
C GLY A 674 -17.38 -5.93 -0.29
N GLY A 675 -17.42 -7.26 -0.40
CA GLY A 675 -16.59 -7.99 -1.34
C GLY A 675 -17.38 -8.19 -2.64
N VAL A 676 -16.92 -7.57 -3.72
CA VAL A 676 -17.56 -7.58 -5.04
C VAL A 676 -16.51 -7.90 -6.11
N PRO A 677 -16.90 -8.26 -7.34
CA PRO A 677 -15.95 -8.30 -8.46
C PRO A 677 -15.35 -6.90 -8.71
N ALA A 678 -14.13 -6.85 -9.21
CA ALA A 678 -13.63 -5.62 -9.81
C ALA A 678 -14.61 -5.14 -10.91
N PRO A 679 -14.79 -3.82 -11.12
CA PRO A 679 -15.78 -3.31 -12.08
C PRO A 679 -15.68 -3.94 -13.47
N GLU A 680 -14.45 -4.16 -13.95
CA GLU A 680 -14.15 -4.82 -15.22
C GLU A 680 -14.68 -6.27 -15.32
N ASP A 681 -14.81 -6.97 -14.19
CA ASP A 681 -15.19 -8.39 -14.10
C ASP A 681 -16.64 -8.60 -13.59
N SER A 682 -17.37 -7.50 -13.40
CA SER A 682 -18.71 -7.48 -12.79
C SER A 682 -19.86 -7.75 -13.78
N ASN A 683 -19.59 -7.86 -15.08
CA ASN A 683 -20.61 -8.01 -16.13
C ASN A 683 -21.20 -9.44 -16.18
N VAL A 684 -21.86 -9.84 -15.10
CA VAL A 684 -22.59 -11.10 -14.91
C VAL A 684 -23.97 -10.79 -14.29
N PRO A 685 -24.97 -11.68 -14.40
CA PRO A 685 -26.36 -11.32 -14.07
C PRO A 685 -26.63 -10.80 -12.65
N LEU A 686 -25.79 -11.16 -11.66
CA LEU A 686 -25.91 -10.68 -10.28
C LEU A 686 -24.91 -9.56 -9.93
N GLY A 687 -24.03 -9.15 -10.85
CA GLY A 687 -22.91 -8.28 -10.51
C GLY A 687 -21.99 -8.86 -9.41
N MET A 688 -22.03 -10.18 -9.20
CA MET A 688 -21.40 -10.85 -8.06
C MET A 688 -20.68 -12.10 -8.51
N LYS A 689 -19.50 -12.32 -7.93
CA LYS A 689 -18.73 -13.55 -8.02
C LYS A 689 -18.21 -13.94 -6.65
N PHE A 690 -18.01 -15.23 -6.46
CA PHE A 690 -17.79 -15.83 -5.16
C PHE A 690 -16.35 -16.28 -4.98
N SER A 691 -15.69 -15.71 -3.98
CA SER A 691 -14.43 -16.21 -3.41
C SER A 691 -14.64 -16.87 -2.03
N TRP A 692 -15.90 -17.14 -1.67
CA TRP A 692 -16.39 -17.89 -0.51
C TRP A 692 -17.73 -18.57 -0.84
N THR A 693 -18.31 -19.35 0.07
CA THR A 693 -19.59 -20.04 -0.20
C THR A 693 -20.77 -19.08 -0.42
N PRO A 694 -21.57 -19.21 -1.50
CA PRO A 694 -22.74 -18.35 -1.74
C PRO A 694 -23.83 -18.45 -0.66
N LYS A 695 -23.91 -19.58 0.05
CA LYS A 695 -24.98 -19.87 1.02
C LYS A 695 -25.10 -18.78 2.07
N GLY A 696 -23.98 -18.32 2.61
CA GLY A 696 -23.95 -17.26 3.63
C GLY A 696 -24.56 -15.95 3.13
N LEU A 697 -24.30 -15.58 1.88
CA LEU A 697 -24.86 -14.39 1.26
C LEU A 697 -26.36 -14.54 1.00
N LEU A 698 -26.80 -15.68 0.45
CA LEU A 698 -28.22 -15.92 0.17
C LEU A 698 -29.05 -15.96 1.45
N SER A 699 -28.55 -16.61 2.51
CA SER A 699 -29.21 -16.61 3.81
C SER A 699 -29.19 -15.22 4.47
N ALA A 700 -28.10 -14.46 4.32
CA ALA A 700 -28.01 -13.12 4.90
C ALA A 700 -29.03 -12.14 4.29
N ALA A 701 -29.38 -12.32 3.02
CA ALA A 701 -30.38 -11.53 2.31
C ALA A 701 -31.82 -11.69 2.85
N LEU A 702 -32.04 -12.61 3.80
CA LEU A 702 -33.34 -12.86 4.43
C LEU A 702 -33.37 -12.49 5.92
N ASN A 703 -32.27 -11.94 6.46
CA ASN A 703 -32.21 -11.57 7.87
C ASN A 703 -32.98 -10.26 8.11
N PRO A 704 -33.68 -10.12 9.25
CA PRO A 704 -34.19 -8.82 9.66
C PRO A 704 -33.03 -7.86 9.94
N ALA A 705 -33.29 -6.56 9.78
CA ALA A 705 -32.34 -5.51 10.12
C ALA A 705 -32.96 -4.43 11.01
N GLN A 706 -32.17 -3.84 11.90
CA GLN A 706 -32.54 -2.63 12.62
C GLN A 706 -31.34 -1.69 12.77
N PHE A 707 -31.57 -0.39 12.65
CA PHE A 707 -30.51 0.62 12.71
C PHE A 707 -31.10 2.00 13.02
N LYS A 708 -30.21 2.97 13.27
CA LYS A 708 -30.59 4.38 13.42
C LYS A 708 -29.93 5.21 12.34
N LEU A 709 -30.68 6.02 11.60
CA LEU A 709 -30.16 6.98 10.64
C LEU A 709 -30.89 8.31 10.82
N ALA A 710 -30.14 9.42 10.89
CA ALA A 710 -30.71 10.77 10.97
C ALA A 710 -31.80 10.91 12.07
N ASP A 711 -31.48 10.44 13.27
CA ASP A 711 -32.34 10.41 14.46
C ASP A 711 -33.55 9.48 14.41
N GLU A 712 -33.71 8.69 13.34
CA GLU A 712 -34.80 7.74 13.16
C GLU A 712 -34.34 6.28 13.32
N ILE A 713 -35.06 5.51 14.15
CA ILE A 713 -34.88 4.06 14.24
C ILE A 713 -35.72 3.41 13.15
N VAL A 714 -35.06 2.63 12.30
CA VAL A 714 -35.69 1.86 11.23
C VAL A 714 -35.58 0.38 11.56
N GLN A 715 -36.68 -0.35 11.43
CA GLN A 715 -36.75 -1.80 11.55
C GLN A 715 -37.29 -2.38 10.25
N ILE A 716 -36.54 -3.32 9.69
CA ILE A 716 -36.86 -3.99 8.43
C ILE A 716 -37.05 -5.48 8.73
N PRO A 717 -38.27 -6.01 8.59
CA PRO A 717 -38.50 -7.45 8.63
C PRO A 717 -37.63 -8.17 7.59
N GLY A 718 -37.16 -9.38 7.89
CA GLY A 718 -36.33 -10.15 6.95
C GLY A 718 -37.04 -10.43 5.62
N GLU A 719 -38.37 -10.33 5.59
CA GLU A 719 -39.15 -10.44 4.38
C GLU A 719 -39.06 -9.27 3.40
N ASP A 720 -38.73 -8.10 3.93
CA ASP A 720 -38.68 -6.85 3.18
C ASP A 720 -37.26 -6.32 2.99
N LEU A 721 -36.22 -7.01 3.50
CA LEU A 721 -34.83 -6.56 3.37
C LEU A 721 -34.42 -6.29 1.92
N LEU A 722 -34.75 -7.21 0.99
CA LEU A 722 -34.44 -7.06 -0.43
C LEU A 722 -35.29 -6.01 -1.16
N LYS A 723 -36.40 -5.56 -0.55
CA LYS A 723 -37.21 -4.43 -1.05
C LYS A 723 -36.74 -3.10 -0.48
N SER A 724 -36.25 -3.13 0.76
CA SER A 724 -35.89 -1.95 1.57
C SER A 724 -34.37 -1.77 1.55
N TYR A 725 -33.83 -1.53 0.35
CA TYR A 725 -32.40 -1.37 0.11
C TYR A 725 -32.05 0.10 -0.18
N PHE A 726 -30.76 0.43 -0.15
CA PHE A 726 -30.24 1.75 -0.45
C PHE A 726 -29.79 1.78 -1.92
N PRO A 727 -30.51 2.45 -2.83
CA PRO A 727 -30.24 2.35 -4.27
C PRO A 727 -28.98 3.11 -4.72
N ASP A 728 -28.52 4.07 -3.91
CA ASP A 728 -27.39 4.94 -4.20
C ASP A 728 -26.51 5.11 -2.96
N VAL A 729 -25.42 4.35 -2.87
CA VAL A 729 -24.46 4.45 -1.75
C VAL A 729 -23.22 5.26 -2.19
N PRO A 730 -23.04 6.51 -1.70
CA PRO A 730 -22.08 7.47 -2.26
C PRO A 730 -20.67 7.33 -1.68
N LEU A 731 -20.03 6.16 -1.83
CA LEU A 731 -18.70 5.91 -1.25
C LEU A 731 -17.54 6.30 -2.16
N ALA A 732 -17.67 6.13 -3.48
CA ALA A 732 -16.60 6.43 -4.42
C ALA A 732 -17.17 6.80 -5.79
N LYS A 733 -16.65 7.89 -6.38
CA LYS A 733 -17.01 8.31 -7.74
C LYS A 733 -16.60 7.21 -8.73
N GLY A 734 -17.52 6.82 -9.61
CA GLY A 734 -17.30 5.80 -10.64
C GLY A 734 -17.82 4.40 -10.29
N PHE A 735 -18.29 4.16 -9.07
CA PHE A 735 -18.97 2.90 -8.72
C PHE A 735 -20.50 3.07 -8.72
N ALA A 736 -21.19 2.11 -9.31
CA ALA A 736 -22.65 2.01 -9.24
C ALA A 736 -23.05 1.09 -8.06
N LEU A 737 -22.95 1.61 -6.84
CA LEU A 737 -23.22 0.83 -5.62
C LEU A 737 -24.66 1.01 -5.11
N GLU A 738 -25.25 -0.10 -4.69
CA GLU A 738 -26.40 -0.17 -3.81
C GLU A 738 -25.99 -0.85 -2.49
N GLY A 739 -26.86 -0.83 -1.48
CA GLY A 739 -26.57 -1.44 -0.20
C GLY A 739 -27.77 -2.04 0.53
N LEU A 740 -27.51 -3.03 1.39
CA LEU A 740 -28.50 -3.65 2.26
C LEU A 740 -28.10 -3.42 3.73
N ALA A 741 -29.07 -3.17 4.61
CA ALA A 741 -28.80 -3.05 6.03
C ALA A 741 -28.35 -4.41 6.63
N ASN A 742 -27.37 -4.40 7.54
CA ASN A 742 -26.82 -5.61 8.14
C ASN A 742 -27.35 -5.83 9.56
N ARG A 743 -28.26 -6.80 9.72
CA ARG A 743 -28.72 -7.30 11.03
C ARG A 743 -29.04 -6.15 12.00
N ASP A 744 -28.64 -6.28 13.26
CA ASP A 744 -28.80 -5.25 14.26
C ASP A 744 -27.56 -4.35 14.33
N SER A 745 -27.71 -3.07 13.98
CA SER A 745 -26.69 -2.05 14.17
C SER A 745 -26.74 -1.41 15.55
N LEU A 746 -27.88 -1.44 16.25
CA LEU A 746 -28.09 -0.69 17.49
C LEU A 746 -27.26 -1.23 18.65
N SER A 747 -27.05 -2.54 18.72
CA SER A 747 -26.19 -3.18 19.74
C SER A 747 -24.74 -2.68 19.70
N TYR A 748 -24.26 -2.13 18.57
CA TYR A 748 -22.89 -1.62 18.47
C TYR A 748 -22.65 -0.32 19.27
N ALA A 749 -23.70 0.35 19.74
CA ALA A 749 -23.55 1.49 20.65
C ALA A 749 -22.83 1.08 21.94
N GLU A 750 -23.23 -0.07 22.50
CA GLU A 750 -22.61 -0.66 23.68
C GLU A 750 -21.26 -1.29 23.33
N THR A 751 -21.19 -2.11 22.27
CA THR A 751 -19.97 -2.80 21.83
C THR A 751 -18.80 -1.84 21.62
N TYR A 752 -19.03 -0.71 20.93
CA TYR A 752 -18.00 0.28 20.66
C TYR A 752 -17.90 1.38 21.73
N LYS A 753 -18.79 1.36 22.72
CA LYS A 753 -18.89 2.39 23.78
C LYS A 753 -19.09 3.80 23.21
N PHE A 754 -19.98 3.95 22.24
CA PHE A 754 -20.35 5.26 21.68
C PHE A 754 -21.32 6.05 22.57
N GLY A 755 -21.90 5.40 23.59
CA GLY A 755 -22.93 5.98 24.46
C GLY A 755 -24.28 5.31 24.25
N SER A 756 -25.37 5.96 24.66
CA SER A 756 -26.72 5.45 24.42
C SER A 756 -27.13 5.62 22.96
N VAL A 757 -27.97 4.70 22.45
CA VAL A 757 -28.58 4.80 21.10
C VAL A 757 -29.34 6.12 20.94
N ASP A 758 -30.00 6.59 22.00
CA ASP A 758 -30.71 7.88 22.01
C ASP A 758 -29.76 9.07 21.83
N GLY A 759 -28.55 8.99 22.38
CA GLY A 759 -27.52 10.03 22.26
C GLY A 759 -26.81 10.09 20.91
N MET A 760 -26.98 9.07 20.07
CA MET A 760 -26.43 9.00 18.72
C MET A 760 -27.44 9.48 17.68
N LYS A 761 -26.99 10.26 16.70
CA LYS A 761 -27.79 10.64 15.52
C LYS A 761 -27.96 9.49 14.55
N SER A 762 -26.87 8.77 14.27
CA SER A 762 -26.90 7.61 13.39
C SER A 762 -25.98 6.51 13.90
N LEU A 763 -26.43 5.27 13.77
CA LEU A 763 -25.67 4.06 14.03
C LEU A 763 -26.12 3.01 13.03
N PHE A 764 -25.29 2.80 12.01
CA PHE A 764 -25.62 1.99 10.85
C PHE A 764 -24.44 1.13 10.40
N ARG A 765 -24.71 -0.15 10.12
CA ARG A 765 -23.83 -1.06 9.39
C ARG A 765 -24.60 -1.66 8.21
N GLY A 766 -23.97 -1.72 7.04
CA GLY A 766 -24.59 -2.28 5.83
C GLY A 766 -23.60 -2.94 4.89
N THR A 767 -24.11 -3.74 3.96
CA THR A 767 -23.32 -4.42 2.94
C THR A 767 -23.51 -3.80 1.56
N LEU A 768 -22.42 -3.71 0.78
CA LEU A 768 -22.41 -3.09 -0.55
C LEU A 768 -22.56 -4.13 -1.67
N ARG A 769 -23.30 -3.78 -2.71
CA ARG A 769 -23.46 -4.56 -3.95
C ARG A 769 -23.46 -3.62 -5.16
N TYR A 770 -23.29 -4.16 -6.37
CA TYR A 770 -23.57 -3.39 -7.58
C TYR A 770 -25.08 -3.28 -7.81
N LYS A 771 -25.50 -2.17 -8.41
CA LYS A 771 -26.91 -1.88 -8.72
C LYS A 771 -27.59 -3.03 -9.48
N GLY A 772 -28.80 -3.35 -9.06
CA GLY A 772 -29.65 -4.40 -9.65
C GLY A 772 -29.59 -5.74 -8.91
N PHE A 773 -28.66 -5.91 -7.96
CA PHE A 773 -28.52 -7.15 -7.19
C PHE A 773 -29.76 -7.43 -6.32
N SER A 774 -30.24 -6.43 -5.58
CA SER A 774 -31.34 -6.58 -4.61
C SER A 774 -32.65 -6.89 -5.31
N GLU A 775 -32.93 -6.22 -6.43
CA GLU A 775 -34.11 -6.50 -7.26
C GLU A 775 -34.09 -7.92 -7.85
N MET A 776 -32.93 -8.38 -8.34
CA MET A 776 -32.78 -9.71 -8.90
C MET A 776 -32.97 -10.81 -7.83
N LEU A 777 -32.35 -10.64 -6.66
CA LEU A 777 -32.53 -11.58 -5.54
C LEU A 777 -33.96 -11.55 -4.99
N TYR A 778 -34.61 -10.39 -4.99
CA TYR A 778 -36.02 -10.28 -4.61
C TYR A 778 -36.90 -11.10 -5.56
N ALA A 779 -36.66 -11.04 -6.87
CA ALA A 779 -37.35 -11.89 -7.83
C ALA A 779 -37.07 -13.39 -7.59
N PHE A 780 -35.82 -13.77 -7.28
CA PHE A 780 -35.49 -15.16 -6.94
C PHE A 780 -36.25 -15.65 -5.70
N ARG A 781 -36.41 -14.79 -4.70
CA ARG A 781 -37.24 -15.06 -3.53
C ARG A 781 -38.70 -15.31 -3.91
N GLN A 782 -39.29 -14.46 -4.74
CA GLN A 782 -40.68 -14.61 -5.19
C GLN A 782 -40.90 -15.92 -5.97
N LEU A 783 -39.86 -16.42 -6.65
CA LEU A 783 -39.87 -17.73 -7.32
C LEU A 783 -39.65 -18.93 -6.38
N GLY A 784 -39.51 -18.70 -5.07
CA GLY A 784 -39.24 -19.75 -4.08
C GLY A 784 -37.80 -20.25 -4.06
N LEU A 785 -36.87 -19.64 -4.79
CA LEU A 785 -35.48 -20.11 -4.89
C LEU A 785 -34.65 -19.89 -3.62
N LEU A 786 -35.11 -19.01 -2.72
CA LEU A 786 -34.44 -18.73 -1.44
C LEU A 786 -35.04 -19.51 -0.26
N GLN A 787 -35.96 -20.45 -0.51
CA GLN A 787 -36.54 -21.30 0.52
C GLN A 787 -35.53 -22.32 1.06
N ASN A 788 -35.51 -22.54 2.37
CA ASN A 788 -34.48 -23.33 3.05
C ASN A 788 -34.99 -24.17 4.23
N GLY A 789 -36.31 -24.32 4.40
CA GLY A 789 -36.91 -25.20 5.40
C GLY A 789 -36.78 -26.69 5.04
N PRO A 790 -36.76 -27.60 6.02
CA PRO A 790 -36.81 -29.04 5.76
C PRO A 790 -37.99 -29.49 4.88
N GLU A 791 -39.13 -28.81 4.99
CA GLU A 791 -40.35 -29.00 4.23
C GLU A 791 -40.26 -28.49 2.78
N ASP A 792 -39.32 -27.59 2.50
CA ASP A 792 -39.11 -26.97 1.18
C ASP A 792 -38.31 -27.85 0.23
N LYS A 793 -37.80 -28.98 0.71
CA LYS A 793 -36.97 -29.88 -0.09
C LYS A 793 -37.67 -30.31 -1.37
N ILE A 794 -36.98 -30.13 -2.49
CA ILE A 794 -37.43 -30.48 -3.84
C ILE A 794 -36.53 -31.58 -4.43
N LYS A 795 -37.07 -32.32 -5.39
CA LYS A 795 -36.35 -33.31 -6.19
C LYS A 795 -36.51 -32.97 -7.68
N PHE A 796 -35.42 -33.08 -8.42
CA PHE A 796 -35.37 -32.84 -9.86
C PHE A 796 -34.24 -33.67 -10.47
N ASP A 797 -34.37 -34.00 -11.77
CA ASP A 797 -33.39 -34.81 -12.49
C ASP A 797 -32.47 -33.96 -13.38
N SER A 798 -32.81 -32.69 -13.60
CA SER A 798 -32.07 -31.73 -14.40
C SER A 798 -32.10 -30.33 -13.80
N TRP A 799 -30.99 -29.59 -13.88
CA TRP A 799 -30.91 -28.21 -13.39
C TRP A 799 -31.94 -27.27 -14.04
N ASN A 800 -32.34 -27.55 -15.29
CA ASN A 800 -33.37 -26.79 -15.99
C ASN A 800 -34.77 -26.92 -15.36
N GLU A 801 -34.96 -27.81 -14.40
CA GLU A 801 -36.23 -27.93 -13.67
C GLU A 801 -36.24 -27.10 -12.38
N LEU A 802 -35.10 -26.59 -11.92
CA LEU A 802 -34.95 -25.99 -10.58
C LEU A 802 -35.99 -24.91 -10.34
N VAL A 803 -36.14 -23.96 -11.27
CA VAL A 803 -37.10 -22.85 -11.13
C VAL A 803 -38.54 -23.36 -11.11
N ALA A 804 -38.88 -24.31 -11.98
CA ALA A 804 -40.23 -24.88 -12.01
C ALA A 804 -40.58 -25.60 -10.71
N ARG A 805 -39.65 -26.38 -10.14
CA ARG A 805 -39.86 -27.11 -8.88
C ARG A 805 -39.96 -26.16 -7.68
N ALA A 806 -39.08 -25.16 -7.62
CA ALA A 806 -39.11 -24.15 -6.55
C ALA A 806 -40.43 -23.35 -6.59
N ALA A 807 -40.83 -22.88 -7.77
CA ALA A 807 -42.10 -22.16 -7.95
C ALA A 807 -43.31 -23.04 -7.63
N SER A 808 -43.32 -24.30 -8.09
CA SER A 808 -44.39 -25.26 -7.79
C SER A 808 -44.56 -25.45 -6.28
N LYS A 809 -43.44 -25.53 -5.56
CA LYS A 809 -43.43 -25.68 -4.11
C LYS A 809 -43.94 -24.42 -3.41
N ALA A 810 -43.57 -23.24 -3.92
CA ALA A 810 -43.98 -21.96 -3.35
C ALA A 810 -45.46 -21.62 -3.59
N THR A 811 -46.04 -21.98 -4.74
CA THR A 811 -47.45 -21.67 -5.06
C THR A 811 -48.41 -22.83 -4.80
N SER A 812 -47.89 -24.05 -4.58
CA SER A 812 -48.65 -25.30 -4.57
C SER A 812 -49.27 -25.71 -5.93
N ASP A 813 -48.88 -25.06 -7.02
CA ASP A 813 -49.27 -25.44 -8.39
C ASP A 813 -48.27 -26.40 -9.02
N VAL A 814 -48.70 -27.19 -10.01
CA VAL A 814 -47.78 -28.05 -10.78
C VAL A 814 -47.29 -27.31 -12.02
N ILE A 815 -46.05 -26.83 -11.98
CA ILE A 815 -45.42 -26.10 -13.09
C ILE A 815 -44.45 -27.04 -13.83
N ALA A 816 -44.65 -27.22 -15.13
CA ALA A 816 -43.71 -27.97 -15.96
C ALA A 816 -42.48 -27.11 -16.32
N ALA A 817 -41.32 -27.74 -16.51
CA ALA A 817 -40.06 -27.04 -16.78
C ALA A 817 -40.10 -26.09 -17.98
N LYS A 818 -40.80 -26.48 -19.05
CA LYS A 818 -40.99 -25.66 -20.27
C LYS A 818 -41.79 -24.38 -20.02
N ASP A 819 -42.62 -24.36 -18.98
CA ASP A 819 -43.54 -23.27 -18.66
C ASP A 819 -42.97 -22.33 -17.58
N ALA A 820 -41.79 -22.65 -17.00
CA ALA A 820 -41.15 -21.88 -15.94
C ALA A 820 -40.94 -20.41 -16.31
N ALA A 821 -40.50 -20.13 -17.54
CA ALA A 821 -40.29 -18.76 -18.01
C ALA A 821 -41.60 -17.94 -18.05
N ALA A 822 -42.73 -18.58 -18.37
CA ALA A 822 -44.04 -17.92 -18.42
C ALA A 822 -44.61 -17.61 -17.02
N MET A 823 -44.08 -18.26 -15.97
CA MET A 823 -44.48 -17.99 -14.58
C MET A 823 -43.74 -16.80 -13.97
N VAL A 824 -42.57 -16.43 -14.49
CA VAL A 824 -41.78 -15.30 -13.94
C VAL A 824 -42.57 -13.98 -13.95
N PRO A 825 -43.26 -13.57 -15.04
CA PRO A 825 -44.09 -12.35 -14.99
C PRO A 825 -45.24 -12.39 -13.98
N GLN A 826 -45.71 -13.59 -13.59
CA GLN A 826 -46.83 -13.75 -12.65
C GLN A 826 -46.35 -13.63 -11.20
N LEU A 827 -45.20 -14.23 -10.89
CA LEU A 827 -44.64 -14.28 -9.54
C LEU A 827 -43.73 -13.08 -9.22
N ALA A 828 -43.04 -12.55 -10.23
CA ALA A 828 -42.15 -11.40 -10.15
C ALA A 828 -42.50 -10.36 -11.24
N PRO A 829 -43.65 -9.66 -11.11
CA PRO A 829 -44.16 -8.75 -12.14
C PRO A 829 -43.18 -7.61 -12.43
N GLY A 830 -43.04 -7.27 -13.72
CA GLY A 830 -42.18 -6.17 -14.19
C GLY A 830 -40.67 -6.47 -14.24
N LYS A 831 -40.22 -7.67 -13.85
CA LYS A 831 -38.79 -8.05 -13.84
C LYS A 831 -38.42 -9.17 -14.81
N ALA A 832 -39.39 -9.73 -15.54
CA ALA A 832 -39.17 -10.89 -16.40
C ALA A 832 -38.07 -10.70 -17.46
N GLU A 833 -37.95 -9.51 -18.05
CA GLU A 833 -36.93 -9.19 -19.07
C GLU A 833 -35.49 -9.32 -18.57
N THR A 834 -35.27 -9.18 -17.26
CA THR A 834 -33.93 -9.32 -16.65
C THR A 834 -33.77 -10.70 -15.98
N VAL A 835 -34.80 -11.18 -15.31
CA VAL A 835 -34.77 -12.41 -14.49
C VAL A 835 -34.74 -13.67 -15.35
N VAL A 836 -35.52 -13.74 -16.43
CA VAL A 836 -35.57 -14.93 -17.30
C VAL A 836 -34.22 -15.20 -17.96
N PRO A 837 -33.56 -14.22 -18.64
CA PRO A 837 -32.23 -14.44 -19.21
C PRO A 837 -31.19 -14.81 -18.16
N ALA A 838 -31.25 -14.21 -16.96
CA ALA A 838 -30.34 -14.52 -15.86
C ALA A 838 -30.45 -16.00 -15.42
N LEU A 839 -31.68 -16.49 -15.19
CA LEU A 839 -31.92 -17.88 -14.77
C LEU A 839 -31.58 -18.89 -15.88
N GLN A 840 -31.81 -18.53 -17.14
CA GLN A 840 -31.37 -19.33 -18.29
C GLN A 840 -29.84 -19.40 -18.39
N TRP A 841 -29.14 -18.29 -18.18
CA TRP A 841 -27.67 -18.23 -18.19
C TRP A 841 -27.03 -19.06 -17.06
N ILE A 842 -27.64 -19.02 -15.86
CA ILE A 842 -27.26 -19.86 -14.73
C ILE A 842 -27.49 -21.36 -15.04
N GLY A 843 -28.45 -21.67 -15.91
CA GLY A 843 -28.85 -23.04 -16.26
C GLY A 843 -29.93 -23.60 -15.34
N ALA A 844 -30.68 -22.73 -14.65
CA ALA A 844 -31.74 -23.12 -13.71
C ALA A 844 -33.11 -23.32 -14.40
N MET A 845 -33.22 -22.97 -15.69
CA MET A 845 -34.42 -23.15 -16.52
C MET A 845 -34.08 -23.34 -18.01
N PRO A 846 -35.00 -23.87 -18.85
CA PRO A 846 -34.73 -24.12 -20.26
C PRO A 846 -34.53 -22.82 -21.07
N ASN A 847 -33.65 -22.87 -22.06
CA ASN A 847 -33.50 -21.86 -23.10
C ASN A 847 -34.07 -22.40 -24.43
N GLY A 848 -34.88 -21.61 -25.14
CA GLY A 848 -35.62 -22.03 -26.35
C GLY A 848 -34.73 -22.39 -27.56
N SER A 849 -33.41 -22.23 -27.47
CA SER A 849 -32.44 -22.68 -28.47
C SER A 849 -31.72 -23.96 -28.01
N SER A 850 -31.68 -24.97 -28.88
CA SER A 850 -31.03 -26.28 -28.70
C SER A 850 -29.67 -26.27 -27.98
N ASN A 851 -29.58 -27.02 -26.88
CA ASN A 851 -28.43 -27.80 -26.38
C ASN A 851 -27.01 -27.19 -26.24
N ALA A 852 -26.79 -25.87 -26.27
CA ALA A 852 -25.42 -25.32 -26.29
C ALA A 852 -24.84 -24.79 -24.96
N TYR A 853 -25.39 -25.11 -23.77
CA TYR A 853 -24.76 -24.76 -22.47
C TYR A 853 -24.63 -25.92 -21.47
N GLY A 854 -24.77 -27.17 -21.93
CA GLY A 854 -24.83 -28.36 -21.08
C GLY A 854 -23.50 -29.04 -20.73
N SER A 855 -22.35 -28.56 -21.20
CA SER A 855 -21.06 -29.16 -20.80
C SER A 855 -20.47 -28.43 -19.59
N GLY A 856 -20.55 -29.07 -18.42
CA GLY A 856 -19.73 -28.71 -17.25
C GLY A 856 -20.47 -28.33 -15.97
N LEU A 857 -21.81 -28.28 -15.95
CA LEU A 857 -22.57 -28.06 -14.72
C LEU A 857 -22.29 -29.14 -13.66
N PRO A 858 -22.36 -28.80 -12.35
CA PRO A 858 -22.17 -29.78 -11.29
C PRO A 858 -23.23 -30.89 -11.37
N PRO A 859 -22.95 -32.10 -10.85
CA PRO A 859 -23.97 -33.15 -10.77
C PRO A 859 -25.20 -32.68 -10.01
N VAL A 860 -26.38 -33.04 -10.51
CA VAL A 860 -27.65 -32.80 -9.81
C VAL A 860 -27.66 -33.60 -8.49
N PRO A 861 -28.12 -33.01 -7.37
CA PRO A 861 -28.23 -33.73 -6.10
C PRO A 861 -29.09 -34.99 -6.22
N ARG A 862 -28.60 -36.12 -5.70
CA ARG A 862 -29.33 -37.40 -5.71
C ARG A 862 -30.49 -37.43 -4.72
N GLU A 863 -30.34 -36.73 -3.62
CA GLU A 863 -31.33 -36.61 -2.56
C GLU A 863 -32.10 -35.29 -2.68
N SER A 864 -33.24 -35.20 -2.00
CA SER A 864 -34.02 -33.96 -1.97
C SER A 864 -33.27 -32.87 -1.20
N VAL A 865 -33.11 -31.71 -1.85
CA VAL A 865 -32.40 -30.54 -1.33
C VAL A 865 -33.31 -29.32 -1.31
N THR A 866 -32.99 -28.34 -0.48
CA THR A 866 -33.75 -27.07 -0.49
C THR A 866 -33.44 -26.29 -1.77
N PRO A 867 -34.38 -25.46 -2.28
CA PRO A 867 -34.13 -24.57 -3.41
C PRO A 867 -32.89 -23.67 -3.20
N LEU A 868 -32.68 -23.17 -1.98
CA LEU A 868 -31.52 -22.35 -1.64
C LEU A 868 -30.20 -23.11 -1.78
N ASP A 869 -30.14 -24.37 -1.33
CA ASP A 869 -28.93 -25.21 -1.45
C ASP A 869 -28.65 -25.62 -2.90
N ALA A 870 -29.71 -25.91 -3.66
CA ALA A 870 -29.62 -26.17 -5.10
C ALA A 870 -29.07 -24.93 -5.85
N LEU A 871 -29.65 -23.75 -5.60
CA LEU A 871 -29.20 -22.49 -6.19
C LEU A 871 -27.76 -22.17 -5.77
N THR A 872 -27.41 -22.36 -4.50
CA THR A 872 -26.04 -22.19 -3.99
C THR A 872 -25.03 -22.99 -4.81
N THR A 873 -25.35 -24.25 -5.13
CA THR A 873 -24.49 -25.14 -5.90
C THR A 873 -24.26 -24.63 -7.32
N LEU A 874 -25.33 -24.16 -7.98
CA LEU A 874 -25.22 -23.56 -9.32
C LEU A 874 -24.43 -22.26 -9.31
N LEU A 875 -24.72 -21.35 -8.38
CA LEU A 875 -24.04 -20.06 -8.30
C LEU A 875 -22.55 -20.22 -7.97
N ALA A 876 -22.19 -21.14 -7.06
CA ALA A 876 -20.80 -21.44 -6.74
C ALA A 876 -20.01 -21.91 -7.97
N HIS A 877 -20.66 -22.61 -8.90
CA HIS A 877 -20.05 -23.04 -10.14
C HIS A 877 -19.99 -21.93 -11.20
N LYS A 878 -21.12 -21.25 -11.44
CA LYS A 878 -21.28 -20.27 -12.53
C LYS A 878 -20.64 -18.91 -12.25
N LEU A 879 -20.60 -18.51 -10.98
CA LEU A 879 -20.10 -17.21 -10.54
C LEU A 879 -18.80 -17.35 -9.76
N ARG A 880 -17.98 -18.35 -10.07
CA ARG A 880 -16.59 -18.42 -9.60
C ARG A 880 -15.73 -17.43 -10.40
N TYR A 881 -14.64 -16.98 -9.80
CA TYR A 881 -13.64 -16.19 -10.52
C TYR A 881 -12.86 -17.07 -11.51
N GLU A 882 -12.68 -16.57 -12.73
CA GLU A 882 -11.73 -17.12 -13.69
C GLU A 882 -10.29 -16.67 -13.35
N PRO A 883 -9.23 -17.37 -13.78
CA PRO A 883 -7.85 -17.11 -13.34
C PRO A 883 -7.30 -15.69 -13.59
N HIS A 884 -7.88 -14.95 -14.53
CA HIS A 884 -7.47 -13.59 -14.90
C HIS A 884 -8.31 -12.49 -14.21
N GLU A 885 -9.41 -12.88 -13.57
CA GLU A 885 -10.36 -11.97 -12.94
C GLU A 885 -9.95 -11.66 -11.51
N ARG A 886 -10.44 -10.53 -11.00
CA ARG A 886 -10.03 -10.01 -9.69
C ARG A 886 -11.26 -9.61 -8.89
N ASP A 887 -11.19 -9.85 -7.58
CA ASP A 887 -12.17 -9.30 -6.64
C ASP A 887 -11.73 -7.92 -6.13
N LEU A 888 -12.67 -7.26 -5.45
CA LEU A 888 -12.53 -5.95 -4.83
C LEU A 888 -13.19 -6.01 -3.45
N VAL A 889 -12.48 -5.55 -2.43
CA VAL A 889 -13.05 -5.25 -1.11
C VAL A 889 -13.13 -3.75 -0.95
N LEU A 890 -14.32 -3.26 -0.61
CA LEU A 890 -14.58 -1.89 -0.16
C LEU A 890 -15.10 -1.95 1.28
N LEU A 891 -14.41 -1.28 2.19
CA LEU A 891 -14.88 -1.03 3.56
C LEU A 891 -14.77 0.46 3.82
N SER A 892 -15.82 1.10 4.32
CA SER A 892 -15.81 2.53 4.63
C SER A 892 -16.61 2.84 5.87
N HIS A 893 -16.06 3.72 6.71
CA HIS A 893 -16.73 4.32 7.85
C HIS A 893 -16.90 5.82 7.60
N GLU A 894 -18.08 6.36 7.83
CA GLU A 894 -18.33 7.78 8.03
C GLU A 894 -18.65 8.03 9.51
N ILE A 895 -17.88 8.92 10.14
CA ILE A 895 -18.00 9.26 11.55
C ILE A 895 -18.22 10.75 11.69
N ILE A 896 -19.27 11.16 12.39
CA ILE A 896 -19.43 12.56 12.79
C ILE A 896 -19.07 12.67 14.26
N THR A 897 -18.17 13.59 14.57
CA THR A 897 -17.75 13.89 15.94
C THR A 897 -18.24 15.26 16.38
N ALA A 898 -18.42 15.41 17.69
CA ALA A 898 -18.72 16.67 18.36
C ALA A 898 -17.79 16.84 19.58
N PRO A 899 -17.43 18.07 19.96
CA PRO A 899 -16.67 18.30 21.20
C PRO A 899 -17.39 17.72 22.42
N VAL A 900 -16.64 17.07 23.31
CA VAL A 900 -17.10 16.77 24.67
C VAL A 900 -17.03 18.09 25.41
N ALA A 901 -18.18 18.69 25.74
CA ALA A 901 -18.27 20.05 26.27
C ALA A 901 -17.15 20.35 27.31
N ALA A 902 -16.28 21.32 26.99
CA ALA A 902 -15.56 22.03 28.04
C ALA A 902 -16.60 22.82 28.85
N VAL A 903 -16.43 22.85 30.17
CA VAL A 903 -17.09 23.83 31.05
C VAL A 903 -17.19 25.17 30.31
N PRO A 904 -18.36 25.79 30.18
CA PRO A 904 -18.47 27.06 29.48
C PRO A 904 -17.56 28.07 30.20
N THR A 905 -16.44 28.44 29.59
CA THR A 905 -15.87 29.76 29.84
C THR A 905 -16.93 30.73 29.32
N PRO A 906 -17.52 31.58 30.18
CA PRO A 906 -18.54 32.51 29.73
C PRO A 906 -17.97 33.36 28.61
N SER A 907 -18.57 33.30 27.42
CA SER A 907 -18.40 34.38 26.46
C SER A 907 -18.92 35.65 27.16
N PRO A 908 -18.21 36.79 27.10
CA PRO A 908 -18.69 38.05 27.64
C PRO A 908 -20.00 38.54 27.00
N ASP A 909 -20.42 37.90 25.91
CA ASP A 909 -21.59 38.28 25.14
C ASP A 909 -22.59 37.11 25.01
N PRO A 910 -23.77 37.20 25.65
CA PRO A 910 -24.83 36.19 25.56
C PRO A 910 -25.57 36.18 24.21
N THR A 911 -25.18 37.02 23.23
CA THR A 911 -25.80 37.09 21.90
C THR A 911 -25.01 36.41 20.78
N ILE A 912 -23.83 35.84 21.08
CA ILE A 912 -23.00 35.12 20.12
C ILE A 912 -23.07 33.61 20.40
N PRO A 913 -23.78 32.81 19.58
CA PRO A 913 -23.66 31.36 19.65
C PRO A 913 -22.22 30.96 19.32
N GLY A 914 -21.50 30.38 20.28
CA GLY A 914 -20.15 29.85 20.04
C GLY A 914 -20.19 28.75 18.96
N PRO A 915 -19.16 28.62 18.11
CA PRO A 915 -19.17 27.67 17.01
C PRO A 915 -18.93 26.25 17.54
N VAL A 916 -20.00 25.47 17.71
CA VAL A 916 -19.91 24.01 17.88
C VAL A 916 -19.68 23.40 16.51
N THR A 917 -18.43 23.33 16.05
CA THR A 917 -18.11 22.74 14.75
C THR A 917 -18.06 21.22 14.87
N THR A 918 -19.10 20.54 14.37
CA THR A 918 -19.04 19.09 14.13
C THR A 918 -18.04 18.78 13.02
N GLU A 919 -17.38 17.63 13.09
CA GLU A 919 -16.40 17.19 12.10
C GLU A 919 -16.81 15.84 11.54
N VAL A 920 -16.82 15.73 10.21
CA VAL A 920 -17.11 14.50 9.48
C VAL A 920 -15.79 13.87 9.05
N TYR A 921 -15.58 12.62 9.44
CA TYR A 921 -14.44 11.80 9.06
C TYR A 921 -14.91 10.67 8.18
N THR A 922 -14.13 10.34 7.15
CA THR A 922 -14.31 9.10 6.39
C THR A 922 -13.05 8.25 6.55
N SER A 923 -13.18 6.96 6.82
CA SER A 923 -12.07 6.00 6.84
C SER A 923 -12.39 4.87 5.88
N THR A 924 -11.61 4.74 4.80
CA THR A 924 -11.94 3.86 3.66
C THR A 924 -10.77 2.94 3.30
N LEU A 925 -11.08 1.64 3.18
CA LEU A 925 -10.21 0.60 2.66
C LEU A 925 -10.75 0.15 1.30
N ALA A 926 -9.91 0.22 0.27
CA ALA A 926 -10.21 -0.29 -1.07
C ALA A 926 -9.07 -1.19 -1.54
N VAL A 927 -9.35 -2.47 -1.74
CA VAL A 927 -8.33 -3.50 -2.01
C VAL A 927 -8.76 -4.31 -3.22
N TYR A 928 -7.93 -4.33 -4.26
CA TYR A 928 -8.12 -5.22 -5.39
C TYR A 928 -7.33 -6.51 -5.20
N GLY A 929 -7.91 -7.63 -5.66
CA GLY A 929 -7.19 -8.89 -5.80
C GLY A 929 -6.04 -8.77 -6.79
N SER A 930 -4.99 -9.55 -6.55
CA SER A 930 -3.87 -9.66 -7.49
C SER A 930 -3.47 -11.12 -7.71
N PRO A 931 -2.98 -11.48 -8.91
CA PRO A 931 -2.51 -12.85 -9.17
C PRO A 931 -1.36 -13.28 -8.26
N THR A 932 -0.59 -12.33 -7.72
CA THR A 932 0.60 -12.60 -6.90
C THR A 932 0.32 -12.65 -5.39
N GLU A 933 -0.62 -11.85 -4.90
CA GLU A 933 -0.90 -11.70 -3.46
C GLU A 933 -2.19 -12.40 -3.02
N GLY A 934 -2.99 -12.89 -3.97
CA GLY A 934 -4.29 -13.51 -3.72
C GLY A 934 -5.45 -12.51 -3.84
N SER A 935 -6.66 -13.03 -3.62
CA SER A 935 -7.89 -12.24 -3.68
C SER A 935 -7.93 -11.21 -2.54
N ALA A 936 -8.54 -10.05 -2.79
CA ALA A 936 -8.77 -9.01 -1.78
C ALA A 936 -9.47 -9.58 -0.55
N MET A 937 -10.47 -10.45 -0.73
CA MET A 937 -11.18 -11.11 0.36
C MET A 937 -10.25 -12.03 1.18
N SER A 938 -9.42 -12.84 0.51
CA SER A 938 -8.50 -13.73 1.22
C SER A 938 -7.52 -12.95 2.08
N ARG A 939 -7.00 -11.82 1.56
CA ARG A 939 -6.05 -10.97 2.27
C ARG A 939 -6.69 -10.27 3.46
N THR A 940 -7.86 -9.67 3.24
CA THR A 940 -8.57 -8.90 4.28
C THR A 940 -9.24 -9.78 5.34
N VAL A 941 -9.37 -11.09 5.13
CA VAL A 941 -9.83 -12.04 6.16
C VAL A 941 -8.65 -12.76 6.82
N GLY A 942 -7.71 -13.28 6.03
CA GLY A 942 -6.62 -14.13 6.51
C GLY A 942 -5.55 -13.36 7.29
N LEU A 943 -5.21 -12.14 6.87
CA LEU A 943 -4.15 -11.35 7.52
C LEU A 943 -4.54 -10.88 8.93
N PRO A 944 -5.71 -10.23 9.17
CA PRO A 944 -6.11 -9.83 10.52
C PRO A 944 -6.15 -11.02 11.48
N LEU A 945 -6.72 -12.14 11.02
CA LEU A 945 -6.81 -13.36 11.78
C LEU A 945 -5.43 -13.91 12.16
N ALA A 946 -4.48 -13.91 11.23
CA ALA A 946 -3.13 -14.40 11.50
C ALA A 946 -2.35 -13.49 12.45
N PHE A 947 -2.46 -12.16 12.29
CA PHE A 947 -1.84 -11.21 13.20
C PHE A 947 -2.38 -11.36 14.62
N ALA A 948 -3.70 -11.50 14.77
CA ALA A 948 -4.32 -11.74 16.07
C ALA A 948 -3.93 -13.10 16.66
N ALA A 949 -3.94 -14.18 15.87
CA ALA A 949 -3.55 -15.51 16.33
C ALA A 949 -2.09 -15.58 16.79
N LEU A 950 -1.16 -14.94 16.07
CA LEU A 950 0.23 -14.83 16.50
C LEU A 950 0.37 -14.00 17.77
N ARG A 951 -0.42 -12.94 17.93
CA ARG A 951 -0.44 -12.15 19.17
C ARG A 951 -0.90 -12.96 20.37
N VAL A 952 -1.93 -13.79 20.19
CA VAL A 952 -2.40 -14.76 21.20
C VAL A 952 -1.32 -15.80 21.51
N LEU A 953 -0.68 -16.36 20.48
CA LEU A 953 0.41 -17.34 20.59
C LEU A 953 1.63 -16.83 21.35
N ASP A 954 1.87 -15.52 21.29
CA ASP A 954 2.96 -14.85 22.03
C ASP A 954 2.56 -14.40 23.44
N GLY A 955 1.34 -14.71 23.89
CA GLY A 955 0.83 -14.29 25.20
C GLY A 955 0.56 -12.78 25.27
N GLY A 956 0.43 -12.11 24.12
CA GLY A 956 0.24 -10.68 24.01
C GLY A 956 -1.19 -10.19 24.29
N VAL A 957 -2.13 -11.10 24.54
CA VAL A 957 -3.56 -10.81 24.80
C VAL A 957 -3.94 -11.28 26.20
N ARG A 958 -4.47 -10.35 27.01
CA ARG A 958 -4.82 -10.60 28.41
C ARG A 958 -6.24 -11.11 28.61
N ALA A 959 -7.15 -10.77 27.68
CA ALA A 959 -8.54 -11.19 27.75
C ALA A 959 -8.67 -12.73 27.85
N ARG A 960 -9.69 -13.18 28.57
CA ARG A 960 -10.11 -14.59 28.71
C ARG A 960 -11.63 -14.67 28.54
N GLY A 961 -12.12 -15.87 28.28
CA GLY A 961 -13.50 -16.06 27.87
C GLY A 961 -13.68 -15.81 26.37
N VAL A 962 -14.93 -15.56 25.99
CA VAL A 962 -15.35 -15.22 24.64
C VAL A 962 -15.20 -13.71 24.41
N ALA A 963 -14.48 -13.32 23.36
CA ALA A 963 -14.20 -11.91 23.07
C ALA A 963 -14.13 -11.61 21.56
N GLY A 964 -14.48 -10.37 21.18
CA GLY A 964 -14.14 -9.79 19.86
C GLY A 964 -12.87 -8.94 19.94
N PRO A 965 -12.45 -8.28 18.84
CA PRO A 965 -11.21 -7.52 18.76
C PRO A 965 -11.32 -6.10 19.36
N PHE A 966 -11.94 -6.00 20.54
CA PHE A 966 -12.28 -4.72 21.17
C PHE A 966 -11.17 -4.15 22.06
N GLY A 967 -10.22 -4.99 22.48
CA GLY A 967 -9.08 -4.59 23.30
C GLY A 967 -7.94 -3.99 22.48
N GLU A 968 -7.28 -2.97 23.02
CA GLU A 968 -6.13 -2.28 22.40
C GLU A 968 -4.98 -3.22 22.07
N GLU A 969 -4.79 -4.26 22.88
CA GLU A 969 -3.82 -5.32 22.64
C GLU A 969 -4.06 -6.16 21.37
N VAL A 970 -5.28 -6.10 20.80
CA VAL A 970 -5.66 -6.82 19.58
C VAL A 970 -5.79 -5.85 18.41
N TYR A 971 -6.64 -4.83 18.49
CA TYR A 971 -6.95 -4.01 17.31
C TYR A 971 -5.76 -3.19 16.82
N ARG A 972 -4.90 -2.64 17.71
CA ARG A 972 -3.76 -1.83 17.25
C ARG A 972 -2.70 -2.65 16.52
N PRO A 973 -2.22 -3.80 17.06
CA PRO A 973 -1.28 -4.63 16.33
C PRO A 973 -1.85 -5.15 15.01
N VAL A 974 -3.15 -5.48 14.96
CA VAL A 974 -3.81 -5.92 13.73
C VAL A 974 -3.83 -4.80 12.68
N LEU A 975 -4.27 -3.59 13.04
CA LEU A 975 -4.27 -2.44 12.13
C LEU A 975 -2.87 -2.07 11.67
N ARG A 976 -1.88 -2.08 12.57
CA ARG A 976 -0.47 -1.85 12.22
C ARG A 976 0.04 -2.90 11.25
N GLY A 977 -0.23 -4.18 11.53
CA GLY A 977 0.16 -5.29 10.65
C GLY A 977 -0.44 -5.14 9.26
N LEU A 978 -1.71 -4.69 9.16
CA LEU A 978 -2.36 -4.38 7.88
C LEU A 978 -1.71 -3.19 7.17
N GLU A 979 -1.36 -2.13 7.88
CA GLU A 979 -0.65 -0.98 7.32
C GLU A 979 0.73 -1.37 6.77
N GLU A 980 1.50 -2.18 7.50
CA GLU A 980 2.83 -2.67 7.10
C GLU A 980 2.81 -3.49 5.80
N VAL A 981 1.71 -4.18 5.52
CA VAL A 981 1.50 -4.96 4.28
C VAL A 981 0.73 -4.18 3.20
N GLY A 982 0.51 -2.88 3.40
CA GLY A 982 -0.11 -1.99 2.42
C GLY A 982 -1.65 -2.01 2.37
N LEU A 983 -2.31 -2.54 3.39
CA LEU A 983 -3.77 -2.62 3.54
C LEU A 983 -4.33 -1.66 4.62
N GLY A 984 -3.69 -0.51 4.82
CA GLY A 984 -4.17 0.53 5.75
C GLY A 984 -5.45 1.23 5.28
N MET A 985 -6.31 1.63 6.21
CA MET A 985 -7.48 2.48 5.90
C MET A 985 -7.02 3.92 5.63
N LYS A 986 -7.61 4.56 4.61
CA LYS A 986 -7.33 5.95 4.24
C LYS A 986 -8.37 6.87 4.84
N GLU A 987 -7.92 7.92 5.52
CA GLU A 987 -8.82 8.84 6.23
C GLU A 987 -8.94 10.21 5.54
N THR A 988 -10.12 10.80 5.59
CA THR A 988 -10.36 12.21 5.24
C THR A 988 -11.18 12.90 6.32
N ARG A 989 -11.11 14.23 6.41
CA ARG A 989 -11.81 15.06 7.40
C ARG A 989 -12.41 16.31 6.75
N VAL A 990 -13.66 16.61 7.09
CA VAL A 990 -14.38 17.81 6.68
C VAL A 990 -15.00 18.48 7.92
N VAL A 991 -14.80 19.79 8.07
CA VAL A 991 -15.39 20.57 9.17
C VAL A 991 -16.76 21.11 8.74
N GLY A 992 -17.80 20.90 9.55
CA GLY A 992 -19.14 21.47 9.35
C GLY A 992 -20.07 20.72 8.38
N GLY A 993 -19.79 19.46 8.03
CA GLY A 993 -20.64 18.63 7.17
C GLY A 993 -21.80 17.93 7.89
N THR A 994 -22.84 17.55 7.16
CA THR A 994 -24.02 16.81 7.67
C THR A 994 -23.89 15.29 7.58
N GLY A 995 -22.86 14.78 6.90
CA GLY A 995 -22.69 13.37 6.59
C GLY A 995 -23.72 12.82 5.59
N MET A 996 -23.69 11.51 5.37
CA MET A 996 -24.49 10.80 4.36
C MET A 996 -25.83 10.28 4.86
N ALA A 997 -26.05 10.26 6.19
CA ALA A 997 -27.18 9.57 6.81
C ALA A 997 -28.56 9.99 6.28
N GLN A 998 -28.80 11.30 6.14
CA GLN A 998 -30.08 11.81 5.63
C GLN A 998 -30.29 11.39 4.16
N GLY A 999 -29.26 11.53 3.33
CA GLY A 999 -29.34 11.14 1.91
C GLY A 999 -29.59 9.64 1.72
N LEU A 1000 -29.03 8.80 2.58
CA LEU A 1000 -29.31 7.36 2.60
C LEU A 1000 -30.78 7.08 2.97
N LEU A 1001 -31.29 7.73 4.01
CA LEU A 1001 -32.68 7.55 4.45
C LEU A 1001 -33.67 8.01 3.37
N ASP A 1002 -33.42 9.16 2.76
CA ASP A 1002 -34.24 9.69 1.66
C ASP A 1002 -34.17 8.77 0.44
N GLY A 1003 -32.99 8.22 0.15
CA GLY A 1003 -32.78 7.27 -0.96
C GLY A 1003 -33.53 5.97 -0.79
N MET A 1004 -33.57 5.41 0.43
CA MET A 1004 -34.29 4.17 0.74
C MET A 1004 -35.82 4.32 0.66
N ARG A 1005 -36.34 5.55 0.84
CA ARG A 1005 -37.78 5.84 0.82
C ARG A 1005 -38.35 6.11 -0.57
N ARG A 1006 -37.48 6.41 -1.54
CA ARG A 1006 -37.85 6.58 -2.96
C ARG A 1006 -37.94 5.22 -3.62
#